data_AF-A0A971TQQ3-F1
#
_entry.id   AF-A0A971TQQ3-F1
#
_cell.length_a   1.000
_cell.length_b   1.000
_cell.length_c   1.000
_cell.angle_alpha   90.00
_cell.angle_beta   90.00
_cell.angle_gamma   90.00
#
_symmetry.space_group_name_H-M   'P 1'
#
loop_
_entity.id
_entity.type
_entity.pdbx_description
1 polymer ?
#
loop_
_entity_poly.entity_id
_entity_poly.type
_entity_poly.pdbx_seq_one_letter_code
_entity_poly.pdbx_strand_id
1 'polypeptide(L)'
;LGEYTAGTDPQNADSDADTMPDGWEVANGLDPLSDDTLADPDADGLNNLAEYNAGTDPQDADSDDDGLSDGFEVTTNGVDNLYVTDPLDADSDDDTLSDGAEVNTHGTNPLSSDTDSDGMPDGWEVSYGLDPNVDDAAGHADSDGLTNLQEYNLGSKPNDADSDDDGFEDQDEAAFGTDPLNDTDPLFVDDDHAADPQPYDPLVSNSSEDGSLGAPFDSIQEAIDAAVDGSTVLVTNGYYIGSGNRNIDPLGKAISIITFSSNPADTLIDADGLGSAFLFQKGEDTNTVIRGFEIISPPGGCADGECGYEYGIVCIDGSSPLIQDCYIHECEMAGIYCSHVSSPRIENVIIKDCGVGIEADSGSSLTVVNCLVSGISGTGILVSDAEELSVSDTTIIDCVGRGVEVVNVLDCYFTNCVVTDNLGGFRFEASRPLIESSQIIGNVAPEYYMYEGAVRATNTLMAVVADADPDYSDVTSDDENGGGILLLDGSELSLINCVLAENLAVALDPGFDPSDASSLPNFGLGGALYVGNGCRSFSINCTFAGNEARRGAAISSDGTDANYIRNAILWGNVAEDQWISGGALSTAAQNQYASLECRAGSFDIWYSDVEYGDSYINPCKYVIEADPLFVLGGYELSAGSPCIDVGTSNEAPATDVVGIERPQDGNLDTVPMVDLGAYEFEP
;
A
#
# COMPACT_ATOMS: atom_id res chain seq x y z
N LEU A 1 -39.89 -60.92 -11.05
CA LEU A 1 -38.92 -61.77 -10.32
C LEU A 1 -39.17 -61.66 -8.82
N GLY A 2 -39.43 -60.45 -8.30
CA GLY A 2 -39.94 -60.23 -6.93
C GLY A 2 -41.18 -61.06 -6.60
N GLU A 3 -42.27 -60.88 -7.38
CA GLU A 3 -43.54 -61.64 -7.25
C GLU A 3 -43.37 -63.17 -7.09
N TYR A 4 -42.57 -63.78 -7.98
CA TYR A 4 -42.31 -65.22 -7.96
C TYR A 4 -41.55 -65.69 -6.71
N THR A 5 -40.79 -64.80 -6.07
CA THR A 5 -40.01 -65.08 -4.86
C THR A 5 -40.87 -64.91 -3.60
N ALA A 6 -41.80 -63.96 -3.60
CA ALA A 6 -42.79 -63.75 -2.54
C ALA A 6 -43.97 -64.75 -2.59
N GLY A 7 -44.19 -65.41 -3.74
CA GLY A 7 -45.27 -66.39 -3.91
C GLY A 7 -46.59 -65.80 -4.40
N THR A 8 -46.59 -64.52 -4.78
CA THR A 8 -47.70 -63.71 -5.28
C THR A 8 -47.91 -63.86 -6.80
N ASP A 9 -49.06 -63.46 -7.33
CA ASP A 9 -49.37 -63.56 -8.77
C ASP A 9 -48.85 -62.33 -9.53
N PRO A 10 -47.90 -62.45 -10.49
CA PRO A 10 -47.37 -61.31 -11.24
C PRO A 10 -48.39 -60.51 -12.08
N GLN A 11 -49.65 -60.96 -12.18
CA GLN A 11 -50.75 -60.25 -12.84
C GLN A 11 -51.77 -59.66 -11.85
N ASN A 12 -51.61 -59.89 -10.56
CA ASN A 12 -52.37 -59.28 -9.48
C ASN A 12 -51.40 -58.42 -8.66
N ALA A 13 -51.79 -57.20 -8.29
CA ALA A 13 -50.91 -56.30 -7.54
C ALA A 13 -51.15 -56.35 -6.02
N ASP A 14 -52.14 -57.12 -5.59
CA ASP A 14 -52.68 -57.26 -4.23
C ASP A 14 -53.29 -58.68 -4.18
N SER A 15 -52.49 -59.66 -3.73
CA SER A 15 -52.72 -61.09 -3.93
C SER A 15 -53.77 -61.67 -3.00
N ASP A 16 -54.00 -61.07 -1.84
CA ASP A 16 -55.04 -61.47 -0.87
C ASP A 16 -56.27 -60.54 -0.85
N ALA A 17 -56.23 -59.45 -1.61
CA ALA A 17 -57.29 -58.48 -1.82
C ALA A 17 -57.65 -57.68 -0.56
N ASP A 18 -56.67 -57.39 0.28
CA ASP A 18 -56.82 -56.67 1.55
C ASP A 18 -56.62 -55.15 1.43
N THR A 19 -56.31 -54.67 0.23
CA THR A 19 -56.07 -53.28 -0.18
C THR A 19 -54.65 -52.73 0.02
N MET A 20 -53.71 -53.53 0.54
CA MET A 20 -52.28 -53.24 0.52
C MET A 20 -51.63 -53.92 -0.70
N PRO A 21 -50.70 -53.28 -1.43
CA PRO A 21 -50.04 -53.93 -2.57
C PRO A 21 -48.95 -54.93 -2.16
N ASP A 22 -48.88 -56.06 -2.86
CA ASP A 22 -47.88 -57.13 -2.67
C ASP A 22 -46.45 -56.59 -2.55
N GLY A 23 -46.12 -55.58 -3.37
CA GLY A 23 -44.79 -54.98 -3.41
C GLY A 23 -44.44 -54.13 -2.19
N TRP A 24 -45.42 -53.50 -1.55
CA TRP A 24 -45.24 -52.71 -0.32
C TRP A 24 -45.15 -53.64 0.89
N GLU A 25 -46.06 -54.61 0.99
CA GLU A 25 -46.06 -55.60 2.09
C GLU A 25 -44.73 -56.36 2.16
N VAL A 26 -44.21 -56.81 1.02
CA VAL A 26 -42.90 -57.48 0.96
C VAL A 26 -41.74 -56.55 1.33
N ALA A 27 -41.85 -55.25 1.02
CA ALA A 27 -40.81 -54.28 1.36
C ALA A 27 -40.74 -54.03 2.87
N ASN A 28 -41.89 -54.05 3.56
CA ASN A 28 -42.02 -53.83 5.01
C ASN A 28 -42.15 -55.13 5.82
N GLY A 29 -41.82 -56.28 5.21
CA GLY A 29 -41.72 -57.56 5.91
C GLY A 29 -43.06 -58.20 6.32
N LEU A 30 -44.17 -57.79 5.71
CA LEU A 30 -45.52 -58.34 5.88
C LEU A 30 -45.78 -59.54 4.94
N ASP A 31 -46.90 -60.24 5.12
CA ASP A 31 -47.26 -61.43 4.33
C ASP A 31 -48.31 -61.11 3.25
N PRO A 32 -47.91 -60.94 1.96
CA PRO A 32 -48.81 -60.53 0.87
C PRO A 32 -49.83 -61.59 0.43
N LEU A 33 -49.99 -62.66 1.21
CA LEU A 33 -50.91 -63.77 0.96
C LEU A 33 -51.97 -63.90 2.07
N SER A 34 -51.99 -62.98 3.03
CA SER A 34 -52.84 -63.06 4.22
C SER A 34 -53.25 -61.68 4.73
N ASP A 35 -54.54 -61.33 4.57
CA ASP A 35 -55.17 -60.12 5.13
C ASP A 35 -54.75 -59.87 6.59
N ASP A 36 -53.78 -58.98 6.74
CA ASP A 36 -53.17 -58.56 7.99
C ASP A 36 -53.33 -57.05 8.23
N THR A 37 -54.24 -56.40 7.49
CA THR A 37 -54.63 -54.98 7.61
C THR A 37 -54.88 -54.49 9.04
N LEU A 38 -55.22 -55.38 9.98
CA LEU A 38 -55.51 -55.07 11.38
C LEU A 38 -54.38 -55.47 12.35
N ALA A 39 -53.28 -56.01 11.86
CA ALA A 39 -52.07 -56.24 12.64
C ALA A 39 -51.35 -54.91 12.91
N ASP A 40 -50.59 -54.90 13.99
CA ASP A 40 -49.85 -53.77 14.55
C ASP A 40 -48.54 -54.38 15.08
N PRO A 41 -47.53 -54.57 14.21
CA PRO A 41 -46.36 -55.40 14.52
C PRO A 41 -45.38 -54.76 15.51
N ASP A 42 -45.26 -53.44 15.52
CA ASP A 42 -44.40 -52.66 16.42
C ASP A 42 -45.13 -52.13 17.67
N ALA A 43 -46.46 -52.24 17.71
CA ALA A 43 -47.34 -51.92 18.84
C ALA A 43 -47.42 -50.42 19.17
N ASP A 44 -47.33 -49.57 18.15
CA ASP A 44 -47.42 -48.11 18.24
C ASP A 44 -48.89 -47.61 18.25
N GLY A 45 -49.83 -48.46 17.84
CA GLY A 45 -51.27 -48.18 17.78
C GLY A 45 -51.82 -47.84 16.40
N LEU A 46 -50.99 -47.81 15.35
CA LEU A 46 -51.42 -47.94 13.96
C LEU A 46 -51.53 -49.40 13.57
N ASN A 47 -52.24 -49.65 12.48
CA ASN A 47 -52.26 -50.98 11.88
C ASN A 47 -51.65 -50.90 10.49
N ASN A 48 -51.25 -52.03 9.94
CA ASN A 48 -50.61 -52.13 8.63
C ASN A 48 -51.30 -51.27 7.55
N LEU A 49 -52.64 -51.28 7.51
CA LEU A 49 -53.38 -50.48 6.53
C LEU A 49 -53.31 -48.97 6.83
N ALA A 50 -53.32 -48.55 8.10
CA ALA A 50 -53.14 -47.16 8.49
C ALA A 50 -51.72 -46.68 8.17
N GLU A 51 -50.69 -47.48 8.44
CA GLU A 51 -49.29 -47.19 8.12
C GLU A 51 -49.08 -47.10 6.61
N TYR A 52 -49.67 -48.01 5.82
CA TYR A 52 -49.68 -47.90 4.37
C TYR A 52 -50.25 -46.57 3.87
N ASN A 53 -51.29 -46.06 4.53
CA ASN A 53 -51.93 -44.80 4.17
C ASN A 53 -51.16 -43.57 4.67
N ALA A 54 -50.45 -43.68 5.81
CA ALA A 54 -49.59 -42.64 6.36
C ALA A 54 -48.22 -42.58 5.66
N GLY A 55 -47.78 -43.70 5.07
CA GLY A 55 -46.48 -43.83 4.42
C GLY A 55 -45.35 -44.27 5.36
N THR A 56 -45.69 -44.70 6.57
CA THR A 56 -44.76 -45.13 7.63
C THR A 56 -44.36 -46.60 7.53
N ASP A 57 -43.40 -47.07 8.34
CA ASP A 57 -42.92 -48.46 8.36
C ASP A 57 -43.64 -49.31 9.44
N PRO A 58 -44.43 -50.33 9.07
CA PRO A 58 -45.08 -51.29 9.99
C PRO A 58 -44.24 -52.03 11.02
N GLN A 59 -42.93 -51.83 11.01
CA GLN A 59 -42.00 -52.47 11.93
C GLN A 59 -41.23 -51.45 12.78
N ASP A 60 -41.51 -50.16 12.60
CA ASP A 60 -40.82 -49.06 13.26
C ASP A 60 -41.82 -48.08 13.85
N ALA A 61 -41.87 -48.04 15.18
CA ALA A 61 -42.92 -47.32 15.90
C ALA A 61 -42.79 -45.79 15.83
N ASP A 62 -41.70 -45.26 15.28
CA ASP A 62 -41.29 -43.84 15.23
C ASP A 62 -40.48 -43.65 13.95
N SER A 63 -41.16 -43.34 12.84
CA SER A 63 -40.60 -43.42 11.49
C SER A 63 -39.63 -42.29 11.14
N ASP A 64 -39.68 -41.16 11.86
CA ASP A 64 -38.79 -40.01 11.68
C ASP A 64 -37.81 -39.78 12.84
N ASP A 65 -37.81 -40.66 13.84
CA ASP A 65 -36.88 -40.71 14.98
C ASP A 65 -36.95 -39.46 15.90
N ASP A 66 -38.10 -38.82 16.00
CA ASP A 66 -38.29 -37.55 16.73
C ASP A 66 -38.67 -37.74 18.21
N GLY A 67 -39.08 -38.96 18.59
CA GLY A 67 -39.49 -39.36 19.93
C GLY A 67 -41.00 -39.41 20.18
N LEU A 68 -41.83 -39.12 19.18
CA LEU A 68 -43.23 -39.50 19.08
C LEU A 68 -43.36 -40.78 18.26
N SER A 69 -44.44 -41.51 18.47
CA SER A 69 -44.70 -42.72 17.68
C SER A 69 -45.67 -42.40 16.55
N ASP A 70 -45.57 -43.05 15.39
CA ASP A 70 -46.45 -42.78 14.24
C ASP A 70 -47.94 -42.81 14.65
N GLY A 71 -48.32 -43.77 15.50
CA GLY A 71 -49.67 -43.90 16.04
C GLY A 71 -50.09 -42.84 17.02
N PHE A 72 -49.13 -42.19 17.70
CA PHE A 72 -49.39 -40.98 18.46
C PHE A 72 -49.77 -39.86 17.49
N GLU A 73 -48.94 -39.61 16.49
CA GLU A 73 -49.05 -38.47 15.57
C GLU A 73 -50.27 -38.55 14.66
N VAL A 74 -50.58 -39.74 14.14
CA VAL A 74 -51.67 -39.96 13.19
C VAL A 74 -53.04 -40.10 13.88
N THR A 75 -53.11 -40.58 15.13
CA THR A 75 -54.41 -40.91 15.76
C THR A 75 -54.96 -39.85 16.71
N THR A 76 -56.08 -39.23 16.32
CA THR A 76 -56.88 -38.31 17.18
C THR A 76 -57.77 -39.06 18.19
N ASN A 77 -57.29 -40.14 18.81
CA ASN A 77 -58.06 -40.99 19.70
C ASN A 77 -58.26 -40.41 21.12
N GLY A 78 -58.64 -39.12 21.20
CA GLY A 78 -59.68 -38.61 22.09
C GLY A 78 -59.50 -38.69 23.61
N VAL A 79 -58.32 -38.99 24.14
CA VAL A 79 -58.10 -38.91 25.60
C VAL A 79 -56.76 -38.34 26.09
N ASP A 80 -55.71 -38.23 25.27
CA ASP A 80 -54.46 -37.54 25.69
C ASP A 80 -53.62 -36.94 24.53
N ASN A 81 -53.94 -37.18 23.24
CA ASN A 81 -53.21 -36.56 22.13
C ASN A 81 -53.88 -35.24 21.67
N LEU A 82 -53.15 -34.13 21.78
CA LEU A 82 -53.59 -32.77 21.45
C LEU A 82 -53.20 -32.33 20.02
N TYR A 83 -52.20 -32.99 19.41
CA TYR A 83 -51.55 -32.56 18.16
C TYR A 83 -51.54 -33.67 17.11
N VAL A 84 -51.66 -33.29 15.84
CA VAL A 84 -51.61 -34.22 14.69
C VAL A 84 -50.50 -33.72 13.77
N THR A 85 -49.33 -34.28 13.94
CA THR A 85 -48.07 -34.00 13.23
C THR A 85 -47.91 -34.95 12.03
N ASP A 86 -46.88 -34.73 11.20
CA ASP A 86 -46.54 -35.62 10.09
C ASP A 86 -45.50 -36.65 10.55
N PRO A 87 -45.84 -37.96 10.66
CA PRO A 87 -44.95 -39.00 11.22
C PRO A 87 -43.73 -39.34 10.34
N LEU A 88 -43.43 -38.50 9.36
CA LEU A 88 -42.31 -38.62 8.43
C LEU A 88 -41.47 -37.32 8.42
N ASP A 89 -41.79 -36.38 9.31
CA ASP A 89 -41.21 -35.05 9.40
C ASP A 89 -41.05 -34.67 10.87
N ALA A 90 -39.84 -34.88 11.39
CA ALA A 90 -39.51 -34.72 12.81
C ALA A 90 -39.72 -33.30 13.39
N ASP A 91 -40.05 -32.30 12.58
CA ASP A 91 -40.26 -30.89 12.93
C ASP A 91 -41.39 -30.34 12.04
N SER A 92 -42.64 -30.58 12.43
CA SER A 92 -43.82 -30.37 11.59
C SER A 92 -44.13 -28.90 11.28
N ASP A 93 -43.57 -27.95 12.02
CA ASP A 93 -43.77 -26.52 11.81
C ASP A 93 -42.49 -25.75 11.41
N ASP A 94 -41.39 -26.47 11.16
CA ASP A 94 -40.12 -26.01 10.63
C ASP A 94 -39.43 -24.93 11.52
N ASP A 95 -39.57 -25.03 12.84
CA ASP A 95 -39.06 -24.03 13.79
C ASP A 95 -37.73 -24.38 14.44
N THR A 96 -37.18 -25.55 14.10
CA THR A 96 -35.94 -26.19 14.58
C THR A 96 -36.04 -26.96 15.90
N LEU A 97 -37.21 -27.04 16.51
CA LEU A 97 -37.53 -27.91 17.65
C LEU A 97 -38.34 -29.11 17.14
N SER A 98 -37.93 -30.34 17.51
CA SER A 98 -38.64 -31.52 17.01
C SER A 98 -39.98 -31.73 17.72
N ASP A 99 -40.98 -32.30 17.05
CA ASP A 99 -42.34 -32.45 17.62
C ASP A 99 -42.31 -33.23 18.94
N GLY A 100 -41.46 -34.26 19.00
CA GLY A 100 -41.20 -35.03 20.21
C GLY A 100 -40.50 -34.26 21.32
N ALA A 101 -39.61 -33.32 21.01
CA ALA A 101 -39.00 -32.44 22.01
C ALA A 101 -40.04 -31.46 22.57
N GLU A 102 -40.87 -30.90 21.71
CA GLU A 102 -41.96 -30.00 22.06
C GLU A 102 -42.96 -30.67 22.99
N VAL A 103 -43.50 -31.83 22.60
CA VAL A 103 -44.52 -32.53 23.39
C VAL A 103 -43.95 -33.11 24.69
N ASN A 104 -42.76 -33.71 24.65
CA ASN A 104 -42.23 -34.45 25.80
C ASN A 104 -41.43 -33.59 26.77
N THR A 105 -40.83 -32.48 26.31
CA THR A 105 -39.85 -31.70 27.09
C THR A 105 -40.29 -30.27 27.32
N HIS A 106 -40.67 -29.54 26.27
CA HIS A 106 -40.87 -28.08 26.32
C HIS A 106 -42.32 -27.66 26.54
N GLY A 107 -43.27 -28.55 26.25
CA GLY A 107 -44.70 -28.31 26.40
C GLY A 107 -45.30 -27.35 25.37
N THR A 108 -44.59 -27.10 24.27
CA THR A 108 -44.99 -26.24 23.15
C THR A 108 -45.97 -26.96 22.21
N ASN A 109 -46.38 -26.30 21.14
CA ASN A 109 -47.31 -26.82 20.16
C ASN A 109 -46.58 -27.12 18.84
N PRO A 110 -46.41 -28.40 18.47
CA PRO A 110 -45.63 -28.84 17.30
C PRO A 110 -46.26 -28.58 15.94
N LEU A 111 -47.17 -27.63 15.89
CA LEU A 111 -47.86 -27.17 14.67
C LEU A 111 -47.89 -25.63 14.63
N SER A 112 -47.13 -24.99 15.49
CA SER A 112 -47.02 -23.56 15.68
C SER A 112 -45.59 -23.23 16.05
N SER A 113 -44.84 -22.76 15.05
CA SER A 113 -43.44 -22.33 15.15
C SER A 113 -43.16 -21.13 16.09
N ASP A 114 -44.10 -20.81 16.98
CA ASP A 114 -44.16 -19.68 17.92
C ASP A 114 -45.42 -19.94 18.77
N THR A 115 -45.28 -20.69 19.86
CA THR A 115 -46.38 -21.22 20.66
C THR A 115 -47.13 -20.11 21.42
N ASP A 116 -46.42 -19.11 21.91
CA ASP A 116 -47.01 -18.02 22.70
C ASP A 116 -47.36 -16.76 21.90
N SER A 117 -46.98 -16.74 20.61
CA SER A 117 -47.25 -15.69 19.63
C SER A 117 -46.57 -14.35 19.93
N ASP A 118 -45.38 -14.36 20.52
CA ASP A 118 -44.61 -13.17 20.83
C ASP A 118 -43.67 -12.70 19.69
N GLY A 119 -43.50 -13.54 18.67
CA GLY A 119 -42.76 -13.27 17.45
C GLY A 119 -41.37 -13.92 17.38
N MET A 120 -40.99 -14.74 18.35
CA MET A 120 -39.78 -15.58 18.35
C MET A 120 -40.17 -17.05 18.18
N PRO A 121 -39.41 -17.87 17.41
CA PRO A 121 -39.69 -19.30 17.29
C PRO A 121 -39.28 -20.11 18.51
N ASP A 122 -40.05 -21.15 18.85
CA ASP A 122 -39.84 -21.97 20.04
C ASP A 122 -38.45 -22.63 20.02
N GLY A 123 -38.03 -23.14 18.85
CA GLY A 123 -36.69 -23.70 18.65
C GLY A 123 -35.56 -22.71 18.89
N TRP A 124 -35.73 -21.45 18.49
CA TRP A 124 -34.74 -20.39 18.74
C TRP A 124 -34.68 -20.06 20.24
N GLU A 125 -35.82 -19.85 20.88
CA GLU A 125 -35.92 -19.56 22.32
C GLU A 125 -35.26 -20.65 23.16
N VAL A 126 -35.55 -21.92 22.87
CA VAL A 126 -34.95 -23.07 23.56
C VAL A 126 -33.43 -23.10 23.39
N SER A 127 -32.92 -22.76 22.20
CA SER A 127 -31.48 -22.79 21.92
C SER A 127 -30.69 -21.75 22.76
N TYR A 128 -31.32 -20.63 23.10
CA TYR A 128 -30.74 -19.57 23.93
C TYR A 128 -31.21 -19.58 25.40
N GLY A 129 -32.09 -20.50 25.77
CA GLY A 129 -32.54 -20.71 27.15
C GLY A 129 -33.67 -19.79 27.63
N LEU A 130 -34.45 -19.25 26.69
CA LEU A 130 -35.71 -18.54 26.93
C LEU A 130 -36.87 -19.53 27.13
N ASP A 131 -38.06 -19.04 27.50
CA ASP A 131 -39.24 -19.88 27.78
C ASP A 131 -40.30 -19.77 26.67
N PRO A 132 -40.39 -20.75 25.74
CA PRO A 132 -41.25 -20.68 24.55
C PRO A 132 -42.76 -20.77 24.82
N ASN A 133 -43.17 -20.66 26.08
CA ASN A 133 -44.57 -20.69 26.50
C ASN A 133 -45.01 -19.36 27.14
N VAL A 134 -44.15 -18.35 27.15
CA VAL A 134 -44.35 -17.08 27.84
C VAL A 134 -43.83 -15.93 26.98
N ASP A 135 -44.75 -15.08 26.51
CA ASP A 135 -44.44 -13.81 25.84
C ASP A 135 -43.41 -13.00 26.64
N ASP A 136 -42.15 -13.19 26.28
CA ASP A 136 -40.95 -12.65 26.88
C ASP A 136 -40.11 -11.89 25.86
N ALA A 137 -40.64 -11.70 24.64
CA ALA A 137 -40.15 -10.82 23.59
C ALA A 137 -39.69 -9.42 24.07
N ALA A 138 -40.27 -8.89 25.16
CA ALA A 138 -39.89 -7.60 25.77
C ALA A 138 -38.94 -7.71 26.98
N GLY A 139 -38.47 -8.92 27.29
CA GLY A 139 -37.43 -9.23 28.26
C GLY A 139 -36.04 -8.86 27.74
N HIS A 140 -35.07 -8.84 28.65
CA HIS A 140 -33.67 -8.51 28.38
C HIS A 140 -32.82 -9.59 29.08
N ALA A 141 -32.45 -10.67 28.38
CA ALA A 141 -31.89 -11.84 29.03
C ALA A 141 -30.46 -11.62 29.57
N ASP A 142 -29.64 -10.83 28.89
CA ASP A 142 -28.29 -10.41 29.34
C ASP A 142 -28.24 -9.00 29.97
N SER A 143 -29.27 -8.18 29.75
CA SER A 143 -29.40 -6.80 30.22
C SER A 143 -28.48 -5.77 29.52
N ASP A 144 -28.10 -5.99 28.27
CA ASP A 144 -27.42 -5.01 27.39
C ASP A 144 -28.38 -3.85 26.96
N GLY A 145 -29.69 -4.13 26.98
CA GLY A 145 -30.78 -3.22 26.70
C GLY A 145 -31.50 -3.44 25.36
N LEU A 146 -31.08 -4.40 24.54
CA LEU A 146 -31.93 -4.99 23.52
C LEU A 146 -32.94 -5.96 24.15
N THR A 147 -34.16 -5.98 23.61
CA THR A 147 -35.12 -7.00 23.99
C THR A 147 -34.85 -8.31 23.25
N ASN A 148 -35.23 -9.47 23.81
CA ASN A 148 -35.11 -10.78 23.15
C ASN A 148 -35.56 -10.76 21.67
N LEU A 149 -36.70 -10.11 21.37
CA LEU A 149 -37.20 -9.99 20.00
C LEU A 149 -36.32 -9.13 19.09
N GLN A 150 -35.66 -8.11 19.62
CA GLN A 150 -34.72 -7.29 18.84
C GLN A 150 -33.48 -8.10 18.48
N GLU A 151 -32.96 -8.89 19.41
CA GLU A 151 -31.80 -9.76 19.22
C GLU A 151 -32.11 -10.85 18.18
N TYR A 152 -33.27 -11.49 18.26
CA TYR A 152 -33.75 -12.41 17.22
C TYR A 152 -33.77 -11.75 15.83
N ASN A 153 -34.24 -10.50 15.72
CA ASN A 153 -34.28 -9.78 14.45
C ASN A 153 -32.90 -9.35 13.94
N LEU A 154 -31.92 -9.18 14.83
CA LEU A 154 -30.52 -8.87 14.49
C LEU A 154 -29.71 -10.15 14.20
N GLY A 155 -30.19 -11.31 14.66
CA GLY A 155 -29.47 -12.58 14.60
C GLY A 155 -28.42 -12.72 15.72
N SER A 156 -28.41 -11.79 16.67
CA SER A 156 -27.50 -11.77 17.81
C SER A 156 -28.00 -12.71 18.92
N LYS A 157 -27.20 -12.92 19.96
CA LYS A 157 -27.44 -13.91 21.01
C LYS A 157 -28.13 -13.24 22.21
N PRO A 158 -29.37 -13.59 22.56
CA PRO A 158 -30.12 -12.90 23.62
C PRO A 158 -29.58 -13.04 25.04
N ASN A 159 -28.54 -13.83 25.21
CA ASN A 159 -27.95 -14.17 26.50
C ASN A 159 -26.47 -13.80 26.58
N ASP A 160 -25.98 -13.00 25.64
CA ASP A 160 -24.59 -12.62 25.46
C ASP A 160 -24.54 -11.18 24.95
N ALA A 161 -24.17 -10.25 25.83
CA ALA A 161 -24.27 -8.81 25.54
C ALA A 161 -23.37 -8.35 24.38
N ASP A 162 -22.38 -9.15 24.00
CA ASP A 162 -21.43 -8.94 22.91
C ASP A 162 -21.36 -10.27 22.14
N SER A 163 -22.13 -10.37 21.06
CA SER A 163 -22.41 -11.64 20.40
C SER A 163 -21.23 -12.19 19.59
N ASP A 164 -20.27 -11.35 19.20
CA ASP A 164 -19.09 -11.75 18.43
C ASP A 164 -17.76 -11.59 19.17
N ASP A 165 -17.81 -11.18 20.44
CA ASP A 165 -16.70 -11.02 21.37
C ASP A 165 -15.65 -9.97 20.91
N ASP A 166 -16.07 -8.93 20.18
CA ASP A 166 -15.16 -7.91 19.65
C ASP A 166 -15.01 -6.67 20.56
N GLY A 167 -15.81 -6.61 21.63
CA GLY A 167 -15.81 -5.57 22.62
C GLY A 167 -16.93 -4.54 22.47
N PHE A 168 -17.77 -4.65 21.45
CA PHE A 168 -19.01 -3.88 21.32
C PHE A 168 -20.23 -4.66 21.82
N GLU A 169 -21.12 -3.98 22.55
CA GLU A 169 -22.38 -4.61 22.93
C GLU A 169 -23.38 -4.57 21.75
N ASP A 170 -24.18 -5.63 21.58
CA ASP A 170 -25.12 -5.78 20.46
C ASP A 170 -26.06 -4.56 20.32
N GLN A 171 -26.52 -4.00 21.45
CA GLN A 171 -27.36 -2.79 21.48
C GLN A 171 -26.69 -1.59 20.83
N ASP A 172 -25.39 -1.42 21.08
CA ASP A 172 -24.60 -0.31 20.61
C ASP A 172 -24.39 -0.45 19.10
N GLU A 173 -24.00 -1.62 18.62
CA GLU A 173 -23.87 -1.91 17.20
C GLU A 173 -25.20 -1.71 16.45
N ALA A 174 -26.32 -2.16 17.02
CA ALA A 174 -27.65 -1.93 16.47
C ALA A 174 -28.03 -0.44 16.42
N ALA A 175 -27.63 0.36 17.41
CA ALA A 175 -27.85 1.80 17.44
C ALA A 175 -26.98 2.55 16.41
N PHE A 176 -25.78 2.04 16.15
CA PHE A 176 -24.79 2.63 15.24
C PHE A 176 -24.86 2.09 13.81
N GLY A 177 -25.60 1.00 13.60
CA GLY A 177 -25.81 0.36 12.30
C GLY A 177 -24.62 -0.47 11.82
N THR A 178 -23.80 -0.97 12.76
CA THR A 178 -22.82 -2.02 12.52
C THR A 178 -23.46 -3.41 12.76
N ASP A 179 -22.71 -4.50 12.64
CA ASP A 179 -23.25 -5.87 12.56
C ASP A 179 -22.87 -6.66 13.82
N PRO A 180 -23.82 -6.98 14.74
CA PRO A 180 -23.58 -7.71 16.00
C PRO A 180 -22.97 -9.12 15.91
N LEU A 181 -22.57 -9.52 14.71
CA LEU A 181 -21.98 -10.81 14.39
C LEU A 181 -20.65 -10.66 13.63
N ASN A 182 -20.18 -9.44 13.47
CA ASN A 182 -18.95 -9.07 12.79
C ASN A 182 -17.86 -8.70 13.80
N ASP A 183 -17.04 -9.71 14.14
CA ASP A 183 -15.90 -9.62 15.08
C ASP A 183 -14.73 -8.68 14.68
N THR A 184 -14.97 -7.80 13.72
CA THR A 184 -14.01 -6.86 13.15
C THR A 184 -14.55 -5.44 13.06
N ASP A 185 -15.52 -5.07 13.90
CA ASP A 185 -16.02 -3.72 13.89
C ASP A 185 -14.91 -2.70 14.23
N PRO A 186 -14.99 -1.50 13.62
CA PRO A 186 -13.96 -0.51 13.81
C PRO A 186 -14.04 0.15 15.19
N LEU A 187 -12.90 0.30 15.86
CA LEU A 187 -12.77 1.17 17.03
C LEU A 187 -12.76 2.63 16.58
N PHE A 188 -13.80 3.38 16.90
CA PHE A 188 -13.97 4.79 16.53
C PHE A 188 -13.14 5.72 17.43
N VAL A 189 -12.54 6.73 16.80
CA VAL A 189 -11.82 7.82 17.48
C VAL A 189 -12.41 9.18 17.08
N ASP A 190 -12.84 9.99 18.05
CA ASP A 190 -13.48 11.29 17.83
C ASP A 190 -13.23 12.23 19.03
N ASP A 191 -12.19 13.07 18.92
CA ASP A 191 -11.77 14.06 19.95
C ASP A 191 -12.79 15.22 20.13
N ASP A 192 -13.81 15.36 19.26
CA ASP A 192 -14.82 16.42 19.41
C ASP A 192 -16.26 15.93 19.57
N HIS A 193 -16.41 14.65 19.95
CA HIS A 193 -17.70 14.03 20.13
C HIS A 193 -18.58 14.77 21.15
N ALA A 194 -19.86 14.98 20.81
CA ALA A 194 -20.77 15.81 21.63
C ALA A 194 -21.10 15.22 23.02
N ALA A 195 -20.80 13.94 23.24
CA ALA A 195 -20.99 13.25 24.51
C ALA A 195 -19.76 13.33 25.44
N ASP A 196 -18.60 13.78 24.95
CA ASP A 196 -17.38 13.93 25.74
C ASP A 196 -17.59 14.95 26.89
N PRO A 197 -17.19 14.63 28.14
CA PRO A 197 -17.15 15.60 29.23
C PRO A 197 -16.38 16.89 28.93
N GLN A 198 -15.38 16.91 28.04
CA GLN A 198 -14.63 18.08 27.56
C GLN A 198 -14.27 17.97 26.06
N PRO A 199 -15.22 18.19 25.12
CA PRO A 199 -14.93 18.12 23.68
C PRO A 199 -13.74 19.00 23.30
N TYR A 200 -12.86 18.49 22.44
CA TYR A 200 -11.56 19.08 22.04
C TYR A 200 -10.44 18.99 23.10
N ASP A 201 -10.53 18.09 24.08
CA ASP A 201 -9.47 17.86 25.07
C ASP A 201 -9.12 16.37 25.19
N PRO A 202 -8.17 15.87 24.38
CA PRO A 202 -7.81 14.44 24.32
C PRO A 202 -7.07 13.94 25.57
N LEU A 203 -6.98 14.77 26.61
CA LEU A 203 -6.39 14.44 27.91
C LEU A 203 -7.45 14.02 28.94
N VAL A 204 -8.74 14.09 28.59
CA VAL A 204 -9.86 13.93 29.53
C VAL A 204 -10.65 12.65 29.22
N SER A 205 -9.95 11.54 29.06
CA SER A 205 -10.60 10.23 28.97
C SER A 205 -11.49 9.95 30.18
N ASN A 206 -12.67 9.40 29.89
CA ASN A 206 -13.68 9.02 30.86
C ASN A 206 -14.02 7.53 30.73
N SER A 207 -14.47 6.93 31.84
CA SER A 207 -14.70 5.47 31.91
C SER A 207 -15.89 4.95 31.11
N SER A 208 -16.50 5.78 30.27
CA SER A 208 -17.63 5.42 29.41
C SER A 208 -17.20 5.29 27.95
N GLU A 209 -15.97 5.63 27.59
CA GLU A 209 -15.39 5.38 26.26
C GLU A 209 -15.14 3.89 26.09
N ASP A 210 -15.74 3.32 25.06
CA ASP A 210 -15.59 1.92 24.65
C ASP A 210 -15.11 1.78 23.19
N GLY A 211 -15.02 2.90 22.46
CA GLY A 211 -14.63 2.91 21.05
C GLY A 211 -15.80 2.78 20.09
N SER A 212 -17.04 2.79 20.58
CA SER A 212 -18.23 2.70 19.74
C SER A 212 -18.51 4.06 19.10
N LEU A 213 -19.41 4.14 18.14
CA LEU A 213 -19.77 5.43 17.54
C LEU A 213 -20.46 6.38 18.55
N GLY A 214 -21.05 5.87 19.65
CA GLY A 214 -21.70 6.69 20.67
C GLY A 214 -20.81 7.05 21.85
N ALA A 215 -19.76 6.27 22.10
CA ALA A 215 -18.70 6.56 23.05
C ALA A 215 -17.30 6.28 22.45
N PRO A 216 -16.93 7.01 21.38
CA PRO A 216 -15.66 6.82 20.69
C PRO A 216 -14.50 7.19 21.62
N PHE A 217 -13.31 6.65 21.35
CA PHE A 217 -12.11 7.06 22.08
C PHE A 217 -11.71 8.51 21.73
N ASP A 218 -11.22 9.25 22.71
CA ASP A 218 -10.79 10.64 22.50
C ASP A 218 -9.43 10.71 21.78
N SER A 219 -8.58 9.69 21.96
CA SER A 219 -7.26 9.63 21.35
C SER A 219 -6.98 8.35 20.56
N ILE A 220 -6.15 8.46 19.53
CA ILE A 220 -5.78 7.35 18.66
C ILE A 220 -5.06 6.26 19.46
N GLN A 221 -4.20 6.62 20.41
CA GLN A 221 -3.49 5.64 21.24
C GLN A 221 -4.42 4.85 22.15
N GLU A 222 -5.51 5.43 22.66
CA GLU A 222 -6.47 4.70 23.49
C GLU A 222 -7.18 3.61 22.70
N ALA A 223 -7.60 3.93 21.47
CA ALA A 223 -8.15 2.93 20.56
C ALA A 223 -7.13 1.83 20.23
N ILE A 224 -5.87 2.20 19.98
CA ILE A 224 -4.81 1.22 19.77
C ILE A 224 -4.58 0.36 21.01
N ASP A 225 -4.64 0.93 22.21
CA ASP A 225 -4.44 0.19 23.46
C ASP A 225 -5.53 -0.88 23.66
N ALA A 226 -6.78 -0.55 23.28
CA ALA A 226 -7.92 -1.47 23.28
C ALA A 226 -7.87 -2.50 22.13
N ALA A 227 -7.34 -2.13 20.97
CA ALA A 227 -7.31 -2.98 19.77
C ALA A 227 -6.59 -4.33 19.98
N VAL A 228 -7.04 -5.34 19.24
CA VAL A 228 -6.33 -6.62 19.04
C VAL A 228 -5.82 -6.76 17.61
N ASP A 229 -4.95 -7.74 17.33
CA ASP A 229 -4.51 -8.01 15.95
C ASP A 229 -5.71 -8.22 15.02
N GLY A 230 -5.71 -7.58 13.86
CA GLY A 230 -6.83 -7.58 12.90
C GLY A 230 -7.78 -6.40 13.03
N SER A 231 -7.77 -5.68 14.16
CA SER A 231 -8.68 -4.55 14.39
C SER A 231 -8.46 -3.41 13.41
N THR A 232 -9.53 -2.66 13.16
CA THR A 232 -9.47 -1.37 12.48
C THR A 232 -9.69 -0.25 13.48
N VAL A 233 -8.73 0.66 13.62
CA VAL A 233 -8.91 1.93 14.33
C VAL A 233 -9.35 2.98 13.31
N LEU A 234 -10.57 3.47 13.46
CA LEU A 234 -11.22 4.36 12.53
C LEU A 234 -11.32 5.77 13.12
N VAL A 235 -10.46 6.64 12.61
CA VAL A 235 -10.33 8.02 13.08
C VAL A 235 -11.25 8.91 12.27
N THR A 236 -12.14 9.63 12.95
CA THR A 236 -13.10 10.53 12.30
C THR A 236 -12.40 11.81 11.79
N ASN A 237 -13.16 12.68 11.11
CA ASN A 237 -12.61 13.93 10.60
C ASN A 237 -12.42 14.92 11.75
N GLY A 238 -11.21 15.43 11.94
CA GLY A 238 -10.91 16.24 13.10
C GLY A 238 -9.46 16.70 13.19
N TYR A 239 -9.17 17.35 14.32
CA TYR A 239 -7.85 17.86 14.67
C TYR A 239 -7.35 17.10 15.90
N TYR A 240 -6.39 16.20 15.70
CA TYR A 240 -5.87 15.31 16.73
C TYR A 240 -4.51 15.84 17.19
N ILE A 241 -4.48 16.42 18.39
CA ILE A 241 -3.29 17.05 18.99
C ILE A 241 -3.12 16.55 20.43
N GLY A 242 -1.95 16.68 21.04
CA GLY A 242 -1.77 16.39 22.46
C GLY A 242 -1.42 14.93 22.77
N SER A 243 -1.44 14.55 24.06
CA SER A 243 -0.97 13.21 24.44
C SER A 243 -2.00 12.17 24.08
N GLY A 244 -1.58 11.06 23.46
CA GLY A 244 -2.46 10.06 22.86
C GLY A 244 -2.61 10.22 21.35
N ASN A 245 -2.33 11.43 20.82
CA ASN A 245 -2.35 11.75 19.39
C ASN A 245 -0.95 12.13 18.85
N ARG A 246 0.08 11.91 19.65
CA ARG A 246 1.50 12.05 19.28
C ARG A 246 2.31 10.86 19.80
N ASN A 247 3.39 10.55 19.10
CA ASN A 247 4.21 9.35 19.27
C ASN A 247 3.34 8.09 19.35
N ILE A 248 2.35 8.02 18.47
CA ILE A 248 1.37 6.94 18.39
C ILE A 248 2.14 5.66 18.05
N ASP A 249 2.09 4.68 18.94
CA ASP A 249 2.81 3.41 18.87
C ASP A 249 1.77 2.28 18.72
N PRO A 250 1.69 1.60 17.56
CA PRO A 250 0.81 0.45 17.34
C PRO A 250 1.13 -0.78 18.21
N LEU A 251 2.19 -0.75 19.01
CA LEU A 251 2.58 -1.78 19.97
C LEU A 251 2.92 -3.13 19.33
N GLY A 252 3.32 -3.14 18.06
CA GLY A 252 3.61 -4.36 17.29
C GLY A 252 2.36 -5.09 16.81
N LYS A 253 1.16 -4.48 16.93
CA LYS A 253 -0.10 -5.09 16.53
C LYS A 253 -0.30 -4.98 15.02
N ALA A 254 -0.87 -6.04 14.44
CA ALA A 254 -1.27 -6.07 13.03
C ALA A 254 -2.64 -5.39 12.85
N ILE A 255 -2.68 -4.06 12.92
CA ILE A 255 -3.92 -3.26 12.89
C ILE A 255 -3.93 -2.26 11.73
N SER A 256 -5.12 -1.85 11.30
CA SER A 256 -5.29 -0.76 10.33
C SER A 256 -5.77 0.50 11.04
N ILE A 257 -5.01 1.59 10.95
CA ILE A 257 -5.39 2.90 11.48
C ILE A 257 -5.72 3.79 10.28
N ILE A 258 -6.99 4.14 10.10
CA ILE A 258 -7.49 4.78 8.87
C ILE A 258 -8.52 5.88 9.16
N THR A 259 -8.74 6.76 8.19
CA THR A 259 -9.89 7.70 8.16
C THR A 259 -10.82 7.39 6.97
N PHE A 260 -12.09 7.79 7.08
CA PHE A 260 -13.05 7.71 5.96
C PHE A 260 -12.79 8.72 4.84
N SER A 261 -12.03 9.79 5.11
CA SER A 261 -11.86 10.83 4.11
C SER A 261 -10.93 10.39 2.98
N SER A 262 -11.35 10.65 1.76
CA SER A 262 -10.48 10.56 0.57
C SER A 262 -9.52 11.76 0.45
N ASN A 263 -9.68 12.78 1.30
CA ASN A 263 -8.84 13.96 1.35
C ASN A 263 -8.10 13.99 2.71
N PRO A 264 -6.77 13.78 2.72
CA PRO A 264 -6.03 13.69 3.98
C PRO A 264 -6.19 14.90 4.90
N ALA A 265 -6.38 16.09 4.32
CA ALA A 265 -6.54 17.34 5.07
C ALA A 265 -7.82 17.44 5.92
N ASP A 266 -8.71 16.46 5.84
CA ASP A 266 -9.91 16.42 6.69
C ASP A 266 -9.63 15.78 8.07
N THR A 267 -8.53 15.03 8.21
CA THR A 267 -8.10 14.41 9.47
C THR A 267 -6.63 14.75 9.71
N LEU A 268 -6.39 15.80 10.51
CA LEU A 268 -5.05 16.29 10.83
C LEU A 268 -4.56 15.67 12.14
N ILE A 269 -3.37 15.06 12.11
CA ILE A 269 -2.60 14.67 13.30
C ILE A 269 -1.44 15.68 13.48
N ASP A 270 -1.46 16.40 14.59
CA ASP A 270 -0.46 17.40 14.97
C ASP A 270 0.36 16.91 16.17
N ALA A 271 1.65 16.63 15.92
CA ALA A 271 2.58 16.17 16.94
C ALA A 271 3.06 17.27 17.92
N ASP A 272 2.41 18.45 17.90
CA ASP A 272 2.52 19.58 18.82
C ASP A 272 3.93 20.14 19.08
N GLY A 273 4.88 19.79 18.22
CA GLY A 273 6.30 20.13 18.36
C GLY A 273 6.97 19.48 19.57
N LEU A 274 6.42 18.39 20.10
CA LEU A 274 7.00 17.63 21.22
C LEU A 274 7.37 16.19 20.83
N GLY A 275 7.28 15.83 19.55
CA GLY A 275 7.65 14.51 19.06
C GLY A 275 7.19 14.24 17.64
N SER A 276 7.05 12.95 17.33
CA SER A 276 6.54 12.47 16.05
C SER A 276 5.04 12.24 16.09
N ALA A 277 4.35 12.17 14.95
CA ALA A 277 2.95 11.76 14.95
C ALA A 277 2.86 10.26 15.25
N PHE A 278 3.59 9.44 14.48
CA PHE A 278 3.69 7.99 14.70
C PHE A 278 5.11 7.55 15.03
N LEU A 279 5.22 6.64 16.00
CA LEU A 279 6.46 6.01 16.45
C LEU A 279 6.30 4.47 16.42
N PHE A 280 6.73 3.86 15.32
CA PHE A 280 6.77 2.41 15.16
C PHE A 280 8.09 1.88 15.74
N GLN A 281 8.02 1.03 16.76
CA GLN A 281 9.21 0.61 17.53
C GLN A 281 9.10 -0.78 18.17
N LYS A 282 8.12 -1.60 17.76
CA LYS A 282 7.85 -2.92 18.35
C LYS A 282 7.88 -4.05 17.33
N GLY A 283 8.42 -3.79 16.14
CA GLY A 283 8.54 -4.78 15.08
C GLY A 283 7.23 -4.96 14.31
N GLU A 284 6.46 -3.87 14.17
CA GLU A 284 5.33 -3.77 13.26
C GLU A 284 5.75 -4.24 11.85
N ASP A 285 4.84 -4.88 11.11
CA ASP A 285 5.09 -5.30 9.73
C ASP A 285 4.09 -4.65 8.78
N THR A 286 4.09 -5.05 7.51
CA THR A 286 3.21 -4.46 6.50
C THR A 286 1.71 -4.69 6.75
N ASN A 287 1.32 -5.50 7.74
CA ASN A 287 -0.06 -5.65 8.21
C ASN A 287 -0.43 -4.58 9.25
N THR A 288 0.54 -3.84 9.79
CA THR A 288 0.28 -2.57 10.47
C THR A 288 0.22 -1.47 9.41
N VAL A 289 -0.98 -0.91 9.22
CA VAL A 289 -1.27 0.03 8.14
C VAL A 289 -1.69 1.36 8.72
N ILE A 290 -1.12 2.46 8.22
CA ILE A 290 -1.68 3.80 8.42
C ILE A 290 -2.10 4.40 7.08
N ARG A 291 -3.30 4.99 7.02
CA ARG A 291 -3.83 5.51 5.76
C ARG A 291 -4.67 6.77 5.88
N GLY A 292 -4.40 7.73 5.00
CA GLY A 292 -5.32 8.83 4.71
C GLY A 292 -5.19 10.05 5.60
N PHE A 293 -4.10 10.19 6.37
CA PHE A 293 -3.95 11.29 7.33
C PHE A 293 -3.16 12.47 6.77
N GLU A 294 -3.56 13.68 7.13
CA GLU A 294 -2.64 14.83 7.15
C GLU A 294 -1.82 14.77 8.44
N ILE A 295 -0.50 14.91 8.33
CA ILE A 295 0.44 14.77 9.46
C ILE A 295 1.39 15.96 9.48
N ILE A 296 1.50 16.60 10.65
CA ILE A 296 2.48 17.66 10.89
C ILE A 296 3.28 17.43 12.19
N SER A 297 4.52 17.91 12.20
CA SER A 297 5.36 17.96 13.40
C SER A 297 6.12 19.29 13.42
N PRO A 298 5.41 20.40 13.71
CA PRO A 298 5.96 21.74 13.58
C PRO A 298 7.08 21.98 14.61
N PRO A 299 7.98 22.95 14.36
CA PRO A 299 9.09 23.22 15.27
C PRO A 299 8.65 23.48 16.71
N GLY A 300 9.25 22.74 17.64
CA GLY A 300 8.96 22.80 19.06
C GLY A 300 9.48 24.09 19.70
N GLY A 301 8.60 24.87 20.32
CA GLY A 301 9.00 25.98 21.20
C GLY A 301 9.56 25.48 22.53
N CYS A 302 10.62 24.67 22.54
CA CYS A 302 11.12 24.04 23.77
C CYS A 302 11.79 25.08 24.70
N ALA A 303 11.01 25.57 25.69
CA ALA A 303 11.47 26.49 26.74
C ALA A 303 12.24 25.77 27.88
N ASP A 304 12.26 24.43 27.88
CA ASP A 304 12.66 23.57 28.99
C ASP A 304 13.61 22.40 28.62
N GLY A 305 14.01 22.26 27.36
CA GLY A 305 15.11 21.37 26.96
C GLY A 305 14.75 19.88 26.83
N GLU A 306 13.46 19.56 26.73
CA GLU A 306 12.96 18.27 26.24
C GLU A 306 12.45 18.43 24.80
N CYS A 307 13.31 18.87 23.87
CA CYS A 307 12.91 18.87 22.46
C CYS A 307 12.77 17.40 22.02
N GLY A 308 11.59 17.05 21.50
CA GLY A 308 11.25 15.71 21.05
C GLY A 308 11.87 15.40 19.68
N TYR A 309 11.68 14.17 19.20
CA TYR A 309 12.02 13.79 17.84
C TYR A 309 10.95 14.36 16.88
N GLU A 310 11.15 15.60 16.38
CA GLU A 310 10.18 16.37 15.54
C GLU A 310 10.09 15.86 14.08
N TYR A 311 9.91 14.55 13.92
CA TYR A 311 9.68 13.87 12.64
C TYR A 311 8.19 13.75 12.36
N GLY A 312 7.77 13.57 11.10
CA GLY A 312 6.39 13.18 10.83
C GLY A 312 6.11 11.76 11.33
N ILE A 313 6.83 10.78 10.78
CA ILE A 313 6.72 9.36 11.13
C ILE A 313 8.10 8.79 11.41
N VAL A 314 8.23 7.97 12.47
CA VAL A 314 9.45 7.27 12.85
C VAL A 314 9.25 5.77 12.82
N CYS A 315 10.12 5.04 12.11
CA CYS A 315 10.16 3.58 12.05
C CYS A 315 11.51 3.04 12.56
N ILE A 316 11.54 2.41 13.72
CA ILE A 316 12.77 1.91 14.35
C ILE A 316 12.63 0.46 14.84
N ASP A 317 13.74 -0.15 15.24
CA ASP A 317 13.78 -1.47 15.88
C ASP A 317 13.10 -2.60 15.07
N GLY A 318 13.30 -2.59 13.75
CA GLY A 318 12.78 -3.60 12.83
C GLY A 318 11.34 -3.36 12.36
N SER A 319 10.78 -2.18 12.64
CA SER A 319 9.38 -1.87 12.35
C SER A 319 9.21 -1.42 10.89
N SER A 320 8.35 -2.10 10.16
CA SER A 320 8.22 -2.04 8.70
C SER A 320 6.74 -1.89 8.27
N PRO A 321 6.03 -0.84 8.73
CA PRO A 321 4.62 -0.63 8.43
C PRO A 321 4.37 -0.30 6.95
N LEU A 322 3.10 -0.40 6.54
CA LEU A 322 2.60 0.20 5.30
C LEU A 322 2.06 1.60 5.59
N ILE A 323 2.68 2.62 4.97
CA ILE A 323 2.29 4.03 5.05
C ILE A 323 1.68 4.41 3.71
N GLN A 324 0.40 4.77 3.68
CA GLN A 324 -0.33 4.92 2.42
C GLN A 324 -1.25 6.15 2.39
N ASP A 325 -1.32 6.83 1.24
CA ASP A 325 -2.28 7.93 0.98
C ASP A 325 -2.23 9.08 2.01
N CYS A 326 -1.08 9.33 2.65
CA CYS A 326 -0.90 10.39 3.64
C CYS A 326 -0.36 11.69 3.02
N TYR A 327 -0.65 12.82 3.66
CA TYR A 327 -0.03 14.11 3.39
C TYR A 327 0.81 14.56 4.59
N ILE A 328 2.13 14.45 4.49
CA ILE A 328 3.07 14.75 5.59
C ILE A 328 3.76 16.07 5.28
N HIS A 329 3.66 17.05 6.16
CA HIS A 329 4.30 18.34 5.91
C HIS A 329 4.65 19.11 7.17
N GLU A 330 5.42 20.19 7.00
CA GLU A 330 5.84 21.07 8.10
C GLU A 330 6.50 20.30 9.26
N CYS A 331 7.36 19.31 8.94
CA CYS A 331 8.16 18.58 9.93
C CYS A 331 9.56 19.21 10.08
N GLU A 332 9.98 19.53 11.31
CA GLU A 332 11.30 20.15 11.54
C GLU A 332 12.46 19.24 11.10
N MET A 333 12.35 17.94 11.39
CA MET A 333 13.33 16.92 10.99
C MET A 333 12.90 16.24 9.67
N ALA A 334 12.93 14.90 9.58
CA ALA A 334 12.44 14.22 8.40
C ALA A 334 10.90 14.06 8.41
N GLY A 335 10.28 14.11 7.22
CA GLY A 335 8.87 13.70 7.08
C GLY A 335 8.68 12.24 7.48
N ILE A 336 9.55 11.36 6.99
CA ILE A 336 9.63 9.96 7.42
C ILE A 336 11.09 9.63 7.75
N TYR A 337 11.34 9.11 8.95
CA TYR A 337 12.65 8.61 9.37
C TYR A 337 12.58 7.13 9.68
N CYS A 338 13.55 6.36 9.20
CA CYS A 338 13.66 4.95 9.53
C CYS A 338 15.08 4.52 9.86
N SER A 339 15.22 3.65 10.87
CA SER A 339 16.51 3.22 11.40
C SER A 339 16.44 1.83 12.01
N HIS A 340 17.59 1.25 12.33
CA HIS A 340 17.73 -0.04 13.03
C HIS A 340 17.00 -1.20 12.33
N VAL A 341 17.34 -1.45 11.05
CA VAL A 341 16.82 -2.56 10.24
C VAL A 341 15.31 -2.49 9.98
N SER A 342 14.78 -1.27 9.88
CA SER A 342 13.36 -1.02 9.56
C SER A 342 13.18 -0.97 8.04
N SER A 343 12.06 -1.45 7.51
CA SER A 343 11.82 -1.49 6.06
C SER A 343 10.39 -1.10 5.68
N PRO A 344 9.95 0.13 6.02
CA PRO A 344 8.60 0.57 5.71
C PRO A 344 8.34 0.63 4.21
N ARG A 345 7.10 0.38 3.81
CA ARG A 345 6.61 0.60 2.44
C ARG A 345 5.79 1.87 2.41
N ILE A 346 6.17 2.81 1.54
CA ILE A 346 5.60 4.17 1.47
C ILE A 346 4.93 4.33 0.10
N GLU A 347 3.62 4.50 0.08
CA GLU A 347 2.83 4.52 -1.15
C GLU A 347 1.88 5.70 -1.25
N ASN A 348 1.85 6.38 -2.39
CA ASN A 348 0.94 7.49 -2.65
C ASN A 348 1.04 8.61 -1.60
N VAL A 349 2.21 8.82 -1.02
CA VAL A 349 2.43 9.82 0.03
C VAL A 349 2.94 11.11 -0.59
N ILE A 350 2.38 12.23 -0.14
CA ILE A 350 2.90 13.56 -0.43
C ILE A 350 3.68 14.03 0.79
N ILE A 351 4.96 14.33 0.62
CA ILE A 351 5.85 14.86 1.67
C ILE A 351 6.30 16.25 1.26
N LYS A 352 6.10 17.24 2.14
CA LYS A 352 6.33 18.63 1.77
C LYS A 352 6.83 19.52 2.88
N ASP A 353 7.69 20.48 2.55
CA ASP A 353 8.09 21.56 3.48
C ASP A 353 8.69 21.01 4.80
N CYS A 354 9.43 19.89 4.72
CA CYS A 354 10.12 19.26 5.85
C CYS A 354 11.65 19.49 5.80
N GLY A 355 12.34 19.21 6.91
CA GLY A 355 13.80 19.18 7.02
C GLY A 355 14.45 18.25 5.99
N VAL A 356 14.13 16.95 6.08
CA VAL A 356 14.44 15.92 5.08
C VAL A 356 13.10 15.31 4.62
N GLY A 357 12.99 14.87 3.37
CA GLY A 357 11.74 14.22 2.92
C GLY A 357 11.59 12.84 3.54
N ILE A 358 12.47 11.92 3.13
CA ILE A 358 12.53 10.54 3.64
C ILE A 358 13.99 10.22 4.00
N GLU A 359 14.22 9.70 5.20
CA GLU A 359 15.53 9.33 5.70
C GLU A 359 15.58 7.87 6.15
N ALA A 360 16.65 7.16 5.76
CA ALA A 360 16.92 5.79 6.18
C ALA A 360 18.38 5.58 6.55
N ASP A 361 18.63 4.92 7.69
CA ASP A 361 19.99 4.57 8.13
C ASP A 361 20.08 3.19 8.83
N SER A 362 21.28 2.80 9.23
CA SER A 362 21.53 1.69 10.15
C SER A 362 20.91 0.34 9.73
N GLY A 363 21.10 -0.04 8.46
CA GLY A 363 20.57 -1.28 7.89
C GLY A 363 19.12 -1.21 7.42
N SER A 364 18.49 -0.05 7.49
CA SER A 364 17.09 0.14 7.11
C SER A 364 16.94 0.29 5.59
N SER A 365 16.00 -0.43 5.01
CA SER A 365 15.73 -0.40 3.56
C SER A 365 14.45 0.38 3.28
N LEU A 366 14.26 0.84 2.05
CA LEU A 366 13.07 1.62 1.69
C LEU A 366 12.44 1.13 0.39
N THR A 367 11.11 1.05 0.39
CA THR A 367 10.30 0.95 -0.83
C THR A 367 9.39 2.17 -0.92
N VAL A 368 9.60 3.02 -1.92
CA VAL A 368 8.86 4.27 -2.14
C VAL A 368 8.18 4.21 -3.50
N VAL A 369 6.85 4.34 -3.53
CA VAL A 369 6.06 4.15 -4.76
C VAL A 369 5.04 5.27 -4.93
N ASN A 370 5.04 5.90 -6.10
CA ASN A 370 4.04 6.91 -6.48
C ASN A 370 3.94 8.08 -5.48
N CYS A 371 5.09 8.55 -4.99
CA CYS A 371 5.15 9.64 -4.02
C CYS A 371 5.48 10.99 -4.66
N LEU A 372 5.18 12.08 -3.95
CA LEU A 372 5.67 13.42 -4.26
C LEU A 372 6.46 13.94 -3.05
N VAL A 373 7.75 14.19 -3.23
CA VAL A 373 8.61 14.82 -2.23
C VAL A 373 8.97 16.22 -2.73
N SER A 374 8.53 17.27 -2.04
CA SER A 374 8.65 18.63 -2.57
C SER A 374 8.93 19.73 -1.55
N GLY A 375 9.65 20.78 -1.95
CA GLY A 375 9.89 21.94 -1.08
C GLY A 375 10.69 21.63 0.19
N ILE A 376 11.53 20.60 0.15
CA ILE A 376 12.30 20.13 1.30
C ILE A 376 13.49 21.06 1.57
N SER A 377 13.75 21.44 2.82
CA SER A 377 14.85 22.36 3.17
C SER A 377 16.23 21.71 3.14
N GLY A 378 16.30 20.39 3.20
CA GLY A 378 17.49 19.57 3.02
C GLY A 378 17.35 18.61 1.85
N THR A 379 17.79 17.37 2.03
CA THR A 379 17.74 16.32 1.00
C THR A 379 16.33 15.75 0.86
N GLY A 380 15.88 15.51 -0.37
CA GLY A 380 14.58 14.87 -0.63
C GLY A 380 14.50 13.45 -0.08
N ILE A 381 15.36 12.55 -0.56
CA ILE A 381 15.52 11.19 -0.03
C ILE A 381 16.97 10.95 0.34
N LEU A 382 17.23 10.63 1.62
CA LEU A 382 18.55 10.36 2.16
C LEU A 382 18.62 8.92 2.68
N VAL A 383 19.53 8.11 2.13
CA VAL A 383 19.69 6.71 2.55
C VAL A 383 21.15 6.39 2.79
N SER A 384 21.46 5.81 3.94
CA SER A 384 22.81 5.37 4.29
C SER A 384 22.82 3.97 4.90
N ASP A 385 23.85 3.18 4.60
CA ASP A 385 24.07 1.87 5.21
C ASP A 385 22.85 0.93 5.11
N ALA A 386 22.13 0.94 3.98
CA ALA A 386 20.96 0.11 3.71
C ALA A 386 21.29 -1.18 2.93
N GLU A 387 20.44 -2.21 3.08
CA GLU A 387 20.54 -3.39 2.20
C GLU A 387 19.97 -3.09 0.81
N GLU A 388 18.81 -2.44 0.74
CA GLU A 388 18.13 -2.11 -0.51
C GLU A 388 17.44 -0.75 -0.47
N LEU A 389 17.41 -0.07 -1.61
CA LEU A 389 16.55 1.09 -1.87
C LEU A 389 15.80 0.88 -3.20
N SER A 390 14.48 0.94 -3.16
CA SER A 390 13.63 0.91 -4.35
C SER A 390 12.71 2.13 -4.38
N VAL A 391 12.81 2.93 -5.44
CA VAL A 391 11.97 4.11 -5.65
C VAL A 391 11.35 4.03 -7.04
N SER A 392 10.02 4.07 -7.13
CA SER A 392 9.32 4.10 -8.41
C SER A 392 8.22 5.15 -8.49
N ASP A 393 7.96 5.64 -9.70
CA ASP A 393 6.85 6.53 -10.02
C ASP A 393 6.82 7.81 -9.16
N THR A 394 7.97 8.21 -8.63
CA THR A 394 8.09 9.22 -7.59
C THR A 394 8.69 10.51 -8.16
N THR A 395 8.11 11.64 -7.78
CA THR A 395 8.62 12.97 -8.13
C THR A 395 9.30 13.61 -6.94
N ILE A 396 10.51 14.13 -7.14
CA ILE A 396 11.34 14.79 -6.14
C ILE A 396 11.74 16.16 -6.70
N ILE A 397 11.24 17.23 -6.08
CA ILE A 397 11.29 18.57 -6.68
C ILE A 397 11.49 19.68 -5.65
N ASP A 398 12.16 20.75 -6.05
CA ASP A 398 12.34 21.97 -5.24
C ASP A 398 13.01 21.70 -3.88
N CYS A 399 13.90 20.69 -3.79
CA CYS A 399 14.72 20.46 -2.61
C CYS A 399 15.89 21.46 -2.55
N VAL A 400 16.16 21.98 -1.35
CA VAL A 400 17.26 22.90 -1.07
C VAL A 400 18.57 22.16 -0.78
N GLY A 401 18.51 20.86 -0.51
CA GLY A 401 19.63 19.94 -0.68
C GLY A 401 19.54 19.19 -2.00
N ARG A 402 20.23 18.06 -2.08
CA ARG A 402 20.10 17.17 -3.23
C ARG A 402 18.70 16.54 -3.25
N GLY A 403 18.18 16.25 -4.43
CA GLY A 403 16.94 15.47 -4.55
C GLY A 403 17.09 14.11 -3.87
N VAL A 404 18.19 13.41 -4.16
CA VAL A 404 18.47 12.07 -3.61
C VAL A 404 19.95 11.94 -3.23
N GLU A 405 20.21 11.37 -2.07
CA GLU A 405 21.54 11.02 -1.60
C GLU A 405 21.57 9.60 -1.05
N VAL A 406 22.52 8.79 -1.53
CA VAL A 406 22.64 7.38 -1.18
C VAL A 406 24.10 7.03 -0.90
N VAL A 407 24.34 6.48 0.29
CA VAL A 407 25.68 6.13 0.77
C VAL A 407 25.72 4.66 1.20
N ASN A 408 26.69 3.90 0.67
CA ASN A 408 26.91 2.49 1.01
C ASN A 408 25.67 1.59 0.77
N VAL A 409 25.03 1.71 -0.41
CA VAL A 409 23.90 0.85 -0.81
C VAL A 409 24.19 0.20 -2.16
N LEU A 410 24.25 -1.13 -2.19
CA LEU A 410 24.66 -1.88 -3.39
C LEU A 410 23.50 -2.29 -4.31
N ASP A 411 22.28 -2.33 -3.77
CA ASP A 411 21.07 -2.67 -4.52
C ASP A 411 20.11 -1.48 -4.42
N CYS A 412 20.21 -0.58 -5.40
CA CYS A 412 19.55 0.72 -5.39
C CYS A 412 18.89 0.97 -6.75
N TYR A 413 17.57 1.11 -6.78
CA TYR A 413 16.75 1.14 -7.99
C TYR A 413 15.87 2.38 -8.05
N PHE A 414 15.92 3.10 -9.16
CA PHE A 414 15.02 4.21 -9.47
C PHE A 414 14.35 3.95 -10.82
N THR A 415 13.02 3.88 -10.85
CA THR A 415 12.28 3.58 -12.07
C THR A 415 11.14 4.57 -12.27
N ASN A 416 11.05 5.18 -13.44
CA ASN A 416 10.00 6.16 -13.75
C ASN A 416 9.95 7.33 -12.75
N CYS A 417 11.12 7.77 -12.28
CA CYS A 417 11.23 8.87 -11.33
C CYS A 417 11.47 10.20 -12.06
N VAL A 418 11.01 11.29 -11.44
CA VAL A 418 11.30 12.66 -11.89
C VAL A 418 12.04 13.38 -10.76
N VAL A 419 13.30 13.71 -10.98
CA VAL A 419 14.13 14.47 -10.02
C VAL A 419 14.50 15.80 -10.65
N THR A 420 13.82 16.87 -10.26
CA THR A 420 13.89 18.15 -10.98
C THR A 420 14.02 19.36 -10.05
N ASP A 421 14.70 20.40 -10.53
CA ASP A 421 14.78 21.70 -9.85
C ASP A 421 15.29 21.67 -8.40
N ASN A 422 16.12 20.68 -8.07
CA ASN A 422 16.75 20.56 -6.75
C ASN A 422 18.13 21.23 -6.72
N LEU A 423 18.67 21.53 -5.53
CA LEU A 423 20.08 21.91 -5.35
C LEU A 423 21.01 20.67 -5.43
N GLY A 424 21.01 20.07 -6.62
CA GLY A 424 21.67 18.83 -7.01
C GLY A 424 20.65 17.71 -7.18
N GLY A 425 20.77 16.89 -8.23
CA GLY A 425 19.83 15.80 -8.47
C GLY A 425 20.11 14.60 -7.56
N PHE A 426 21.09 13.79 -7.93
CA PHE A 426 21.52 12.60 -7.19
C PHE A 426 22.95 12.72 -6.66
N ARG A 427 23.21 12.11 -5.50
CA ARG A 427 24.56 11.76 -5.03
C ARG A 427 24.61 10.29 -4.65
N PHE A 428 25.63 9.61 -5.13
CA PHE A 428 25.92 8.22 -4.79
C PHE A 428 27.36 8.08 -4.32
N GLU A 429 27.54 7.44 -3.17
CA GLU A 429 28.84 7.15 -2.57
C GLU A 429 28.90 5.68 -2.20
N ALA A 430 29.98 4.98 -2.60
CA ALA A 430 30.15 3.54 -2.37
C ALA A 430 28.91 2.69 -2.74
N SER A 431 28.19 3.08 -3.79
CA SER A 431 26.86 2.55 -4.12
C SER A 431 26.77 2.05 -5.56
N ARG A 432 25.75 1.24 -5.87
CA ARG A 432 25.54 0.70 -7.23
C ARG A 432 24.11 0.94 -7.72
N PRO A 433 23.78 2.18 -8.12
CA PRO A 433 22.46 2.54 -8.59
C PRO A 433 22.16 2.05 -10.01
N LEU A 434 20.94 1.57 -10.21
CA LEU A 434 20.28 1.43 -11.51
C LEU A 434 19.15 2.46 -11.58
N ILE A 435 19.26 3.40 -12.52
CA ILE A 435 18.22 4.38 -12.82
C ILE A 435 17.68 4.06 -14.22
N GLU A 436 16.39 3.80 -14.30
CA GLU A 436 15.69 3.40 -15.52
C GLU A 436 14.49 4.31 -15.81
N SER A 437 14.33 4.69 -17.07
CA SER A 437 13.18 5.46 -17.58
C SER A 437 12.85 6.69 -16.73
N SER A 438 13.88 7.39 -16.24
CA SER A 438 13.73 8.50 -15.30
C SER A 438 14.23 9.82 -15.89
N GLN A 439 13.71 10.93 -15.36
CA GLN A 439 14.04 12.28 -15.80
C GLN A 439 14.76 13.03 -14.68
N ILE A 440 15.94 13.56 -14.99
CA ILE A 440 16.81 14.33 -14.09
C ILE A 440 17.04 15.69 -14.74
N ILE A 441 16.21 16.67 -14.39
CA ILE A 441 16.10 17.91 -15.17
C ILE A 441 16.29 19.16 -14.30
N GLY A 442 16.99 20.19 -14.78
CA GLY A 442 17.00 21.50 -14.14
C GLY A 442 17.68 21.56 -12.76
N ASN A 443 18.37 20.50 -12.32
CA ASN A 443 19.01 20.48 -11.01
C ASN A 443 20.30 21.30 -11.03
N VAL A 444 20.59 22.00 -9.94
CA VAL A 444 21.72 22.93 -9.83
C VAL A 444 22.63 22.50 -8.69
N ALA A 445 23.91 22.23 -8.95
CA ALA A 445 24.94 22.14 -7.93
C ALA A 445 25.61 23.53 -7.77
N PRO A 446 25.25 24.33 -6.74
CA PRO A 446 25.79 25.67 -6.57
C PRO A 446 27.15 25.68 -5.86
N GLU A 447 27.94 26.73 -6.10
CA GLU A 447 29.12 27.09 -5.29
C GLU A 447 28.69 27.89 -4.04
N TYR A 448 29.26 27.60 -2.87
CA TYR A 448 28.78 28.20 -1.61
C TYR A 448 29.38 29.59 -1.31
N TYR A 449 28.52 30.59 -1.05
CA TYR A 449 28.85 31.78 -0.23
C TYR A 449 27.65 32.31 0.59
N MET A 450 27.73 32.08 1.91
CA MET A 450 27.19 32.85 3.06
C MET A 450 25.76 33.46 3.02
N TYR A 451 24.89 32.87 3.85
CA TYR A 451 23.91 33.50 4.76
C TYR A 451 23.76 35.04 4.68
N GLU A 452 22.62 35.53 4.17
CA GLU A 452 21.71 36.47 4.85
C GLU A 452 20.55 36.89 3.92
N GLY A 453 19.39 36.25 4.11
CA GLY A 453 18.04 36.74 3.81
C GLY A 453 17.62 36.86 2.34
N ALA A 454 16.60 36.09 1.89
CA ALA A 454 15.95 36.38 0.61
C ALA A 454 14.48 35.98 0.51
N VAL A 455 13.74 36.84 -0.19
CA VAL A 455 12.30 36.82 -0.48
C VAL A 455 12.06 36.26 -1.89
N ARG A 456 11.06 35.38 -2.04
CA ARG A 456 10.58 34.79 -3.31
C ARG A 456 10.17 35.83 -4.36
N ALA A 457 10.59 35.63 -5.62
CA ALA A 457 9.83 36.07 -6.79
C ALA A 457 10.12 35.18 -8.02
N THR A 458 9.04 34.77 -8.68
CA THR A 458 8.95 33.90 -9.86
C THR A 458 9.78 34.35 -11.07
N ASN A 459 10.24 33.34 -11.82
CA ASN A 459 10.77 33.33 -13.20
C ASN A 459 12.01 34.19 -13.47
N THR A 460 13.07 33.50 -13.93
CA THR A 460 14.38 33.96 -14.41
C THR A 460 15.47 34.21 -13.35
N LEU A 461 16.57 33.46 -13.52
CA LEU A 461 17.88 33.55 -12.87
C LEU A 461 17.93 33.27 -11.35
N MET A 462 18.72 32.23 -11.04
CA MET A 462 19.42 31.93 -9.78
C MET A 462 18.97 32.72 -8.54
N ALA A 463 18.34 32.02 -7.60
CA ALA A 463 18.17 32.49 -6.24
C ALA A 463 18.49 31.35 -5.26
N VAL A 464 19.56 31.56 -4.49
CA VAL A 464 20.09 30.72 -3.43
C VAL A 464 19.21 30.85 -2.18
N VAL A 465 18.86 29.72 -1.57
CA VAL A 465 18.06 29.66 -0.34
C VAL A 465 18.92 29.98 0.89
N ALA A 466 18.33 30.74 1.81
CA ALA A 466 18.86 30.97 3.15
C ALA A 466 17.80 30.50 4.16
N ASP A 467 17.90 29.24 4.60
CA ASP A 467 17.86 28.80 6.00
C ASP A 467 18.00 27.27 6.02
N ALA A 468 19.07 26.76 6.63
CA ALA A 468 19.21 25.43 7.22
C ALA A 468 20.61 25.29 7.83
N ASP A 469 20.64 25.13 9.14
CA ASP A 469 21.65 24.50 9.99
C ASP A 469 23.14 24.98 9.93
N PRO A 470 23.67 25.61 11.00
CA PRO A 470 25.10 25.89 11.15
C PRO A 470 25.99 24.66 11.45
N ASP A 471 25.43 23.46 11.64
CA ASP A 471 26.20 22.22 11.90
C ASP A 471 26.59 21.43 10.63
N TYR A 472 26.16 21.87 9.44
CA TYR A 472 26.63 21.33 8.15
C TYR A 472 28.06 21.80 7.82
N SER A 473 29.02 21.24 8.56
CA SER A 473 30.44 21.60 8.51
C SER A 473 31.28 20.75 7.55
N ASP A 474 30.65 19.97 6.67
CA ASP A 474 31.32 19.07 5.73
C ASP A 474 30.83 19.28 4.28
N VAL A 475 30.93 20.51 3.79
CA VAL A 475 30.84 20.75 2.34
C VAL A 475 32.20 20.40 1.77
N THR A 476 32.31 19.19 1.25
CA THR A 476 33.50 18.79 0.54
C THR A 476 33.52 19.52 -0.78
N SER A 477 34.70 19.72 -1.33
CA SER A 477 34.85 20.46 -2.56
C SER A 477 34.20 19.76 -3.77
N ASP A 478 33.79 18.51 -3.61
CA ASP A 478 33.19 17.70 -4.66
C ASP A 478 31.68 17.91 -4.80
N ASP A 479 31.03 18.55 -3.80
CA ASP A 479 29.57 18.80 -3.79
C ASP A 479 29.12 19.83 -4.83
N GLU A 480 30.06 20.63 -5.33
CA GLU A 480 29.89 21.60 -6.42
C GLU A 480 29.88 20.93 -7.82
N ASN A 481 30.02 19.60 -7.89
CA ASN A 481 29.99 18.82 -9.11
C ASN A 481 28.68 18.03 -9.26
N GLY A 482 28.39 17.56 -10.47
CA GLY A 482 27.28 16.64 -10.70
C GLY A 482 25.93 17.31 -10.48
N GLY A 483 25.60 18.33 -11.28
CA GLY A 483 24.32 19.05 -11.20
C GLY A 483 23.14 18.09 -11.25
N GLY A 484 23.16 17.17 -12.22
CA GLY A 484 22.25 16.04 -12.30
C GLY A 484 22.64 14.91 -11.36
N ILE A 485 23.84 14.32 -11.53
CA ILE A 485 24.30 13.15 -10.76
C ILE A 485 25.77 13.30 -10.35
N LEU A 486 26.06 13.08 -9.07
CA LEU A 486 27.39 13.01 -8.48
C LEU A 486 27.71 11.56 -8.06
N LEU A 487 28.75 10.95 -8.64
CA LEU A 487 29.23 9.61 -8.27
C LEU A 487 30.59 9.66 -7.59
N LEU A 488 30.70 9.04 -6.41
CA LEU A 488 31.89 9.03 -5.58
C LEU A 488 32.24 7.62 -5.06
N ASP A 489 33.46 7.48 -4.55
CA ASP A 489 33.95 6.34 -3.78
C ASP A 489 33.71 4.95 -4.38
N GLY A 490 34.04 4.80 -5.66
CA GLY A 490 33.97 3.51 -6.34
C GLY A 490 32.55 3.11 -6.76
N SER A 491 31.62 4.06 -6.80
CA SER A 491 30.25 3.79 -7.23
C SER A 491 30.15 3.36 -8.70
N GLU A 492 29.16 2.52 -8.99
CA GLU A 492 28.90 1.99 -10.33
C GLU A 492 27.46 2.30 -10.77
N LEU A 493 27.30 3.28 -11.66
CA LEU A 493 26.00 3.74 -12.13
C LEU A 493 25.58 3.05 -13.44
N SER A 494 24.34 2.58 -13.49
CA SER A 494 23.66 2.21 -14.74
C SER A 494 22.49 3.16 -15.02
N LEU A 495 22.54 3.84 -16.16
CA LEU A 495 21.49 4.70 -16.70
C LEU A 495 20.90 4.04 -17.94
N ILE A 496 19.59 3.81 -17.92
CA ILE A 496 18.86 3.17 -19.03
C ILE A 496 17.63 4.02 -19.34
N ASN A 497 17.44 4.46 -20.59
CA ASN A 497 16.28 5.29 -20.98
C ASN A 497 16.11 6.60 -20.18
N CYS A 498 17.20 7.19 -19.68
CA CYS A 498 17.09 8.40 -18.87
C CYS A 498 17.23 9.67 -19.70
N VAL A 499 16.54 10.72 -19.25
CA VAL A 499 16.74 12.10 -19.73
C VAL A 499 17.49 12.86 -18.63
N LEU A 500 18.68 13.36 -18.93
CA LEU A 500 19.45 14.22 -18.05
C LEU A 500 19.62 15.57 -18.76
N ALA A 501 18.85 16.56 -18.37
CA ALA A 501 18.81 17.80 -19.15
C ALA A 501 18.77 19.07 -18.31
N GLU A 502 19.31 20.15 -18.84
CA GLU A 502 19.27 21.48 -18.23
C GLU A 502 19.85 21.53 -16.80
N ASN A 503 20.66 20.53 -16.42
CA ASN A 503 21.31 20.51 -15.13
C ASN A 503 22.57 21.38 -15.17
N LEU A 504 22.87 22.04 -14.06
CA LEU A 504 23.93 23.01 -13.94
C LEU A 504 24.91 22.66 -12.82
N ALA A 505 26.20 22.55 -13.14
CA ALA A 505 27.28 22.48 -12.15
C ALA A 505 28.06 23.81 -12.15
N VAL A 506 27.92 24.61 -11.09
CA VAL A 506 28.46 25.98 -11.05
C VAL A 506 29.89 26.00 -10.50
N ALA A 507 30.76 26.82 -11.10
CA ALA A 507 32.02 27.25 -10.49
C ALA A 507 32.30 28.72 -10.85
N LEU A 508 31.72 29.64 -10.10
CA LEU A 508 31.99 31.08 -10.16
C LEU A 508 33.13 31.43 -9.19
N ASP A 509 34.39 31.16 -9.55
CA ASP A 509 35.51 31.85 -8.88
C ASP A 509 35.66 33.26 -9.49
N PRO A 510 35.18 34.36 -8.86
CA PRO A 510 35.34 35.71 -9.38
C PRO A 510 36.79 36.21 -9.35
N GLY A 511 37.72 35.45 -8.74
CA GLY A 511 39.15 35.75 -8.64
C GLY A 511 40.04 35.01 -9.63
N PHE A 512 39.47 34.17 -10.50
CA PHE A 512 40.22 33.29 -11.39
C PHE A 512 41.07 34.06 -12.43
N ASP A 513 42.37 33.75 -12.49
CA ASP A 513 43.27 34.17 -13.56
C ASP A 513 43.36 33.04 -14.61
N PRO A 514 42.75 33.21 -15.81
CA PRO A 514 42.76 32.19 -16.87
C PRO A 514 44.14 31.89 -17.46
N SER A 515 45.22 32.55 -16.98
CA SER A 515 46.59 32.31 -17.42
C SER A 515 47.40 31.33 -16.55
N ASP A 516 46.90 30.89 -15.40
CA ASP A 516 47.56 29.91 -14.52
C ASP A 516 46.85 28.55 -14.53
N ALA A 517 47.31 27.64 -15.40
CA ALA A 517 46.77 26.30 -15.51
C ALA A 517 47.06 25.38 -14.30
N SER A 518 47.93 25.81 -13.36
CA SER A 518 48.28 25.02 -12.18
C SER A 518 47.38 25.28 -10.97
N SER A 519 46.47 26.26 -11.08
CA SER A 519 45.54 26.67 -10.03
C SER A 519 44.08 26.43 -10.37
N LEU A 520 43.77 25.60 -11.38
CA LEU A 520 42.40 25.38 -11.82
C LEU A 520 41.61 24.67 -10.70
N PRO A 521 40.54 25.28 -10.15
CA PRO A 521 39.68 24.61 -9.18
C PRO A 521 39.12 23.30 -9.75
N ASN A 522 38.94 22.28 -8.89
CA ASN A 522 38.41 20.96 -9.23
C ASN A 522 36.87 20.91 -9.17
N PHE A 523 36.20 22.05 -9.36
CA PHE A 523 34.78 22.26 -9.04
C PHE A 523 33.98 22.69 -10.26
N GLY A 524 32.66 22.50 -10.22
CA GLY A 524 31.75 22.78 -11.34
C GLY A 524 31.88 21.79 -12.50
N LEU A 525 32.16 20.53 -12.24
CA LEU A 525 32.35 19.48 -13.25
C LEU A 525 31.07 18.65 -13.42
N GLY A 526 30.78 18.21 -14.65
CA GLY A 526 29.71 17.23 -14.89
C GLY A 526 28.31 17.80 -14.68
N GLY A 527 27.84 18.65 -15.60
CA GLY A 527 26.52 19.30 -15.48
C GLY A 527 25.40 18.27 -15.33
N ALA A 528 25.33 17.28 -16.21
CA ALA A 528 24.44 16.13 -16.06
C ALA A 528 25.02 15.04 -15.14
N LEU A 529 26.29 14.65 -15.33
CA LEU A 529 26.91 13.56 -14.58
C LEU A 529 28.39 13.85 -14.30
N TYR A 530 28.78 13.73 -13.04
CA TYR A 530 30.16 13.66 -12.61
C TYR A 530 30.53 12.27 -12.12
N VAL A 531 31.61 11.72 -12.66
CA VAL A 531 32.16 10.39 -12.34
C VAL A 531 33.47 10.57 -11.58
N GLY A 532 33.42 10.43 -10.27
CA GLY A 532 34.56 10.52 -9.37
C GLY A 532 35.61 9.43 -9.59
N ASN A 533 36.72 9.54 -8.87
CA ASN A 533 37.81 8.58 -8.99
C ASN A 533 37.38 7.16 -8.56
N GLY A 534 37.78 6.14 -9.32
CA GLY A 534 37.39 4.75 -9.09
C GLY A 534 35.94 4.41 -9.44
N CYS A 535 35.13 5.39 -9.85
CA CYS A 535 33.75 5.19 -10.26
C CYS A 535 33.66 4.86 -11.75
N ARG A 536 32.52 4.29 -12.16
CA ARG A 536 32.19 4.07 -13.58
C ARG A 536 30.71 4.28 -13.85
N SER A 537 30.39 4.62 -15.09
CA SER A 537 29.02 4.75 -15.56
C SER A 537 28.77 3.94 -16.84
N PHE A 538 27.55 3.44 -16.95
CA PHE A 538 26.98 2.81 -18.15
C PHE A 538 25.73 3.59 -18.53
N SER A 539 25.69 4.16 -19.73
CA SER A 539 24.54 4.92 -20.22
C SER A 539 24.05 4.33 -21.53
N ILE A 540 22.82 3.82 -21.54
CA ILE A 540 22.21 3.16 -22.68
C ILE A 540 20.90 3.87 -23.01
N ASN A 541 20.72 4.28 -24.26
CA ASN A 541 19.51 4.96 -24.71
C ASN A 541 19.17 6.18 -23.84
N CYS A 542 20.17 6.98 -23.49
CA CYS A 542 19.99 8.17 -22.65
C CYS A 542 20.11 9.45 -23.48
N THR A 543 19.38 10.49 -23.09
CA THR A 543 19.48 11.84 -23.67
C THR A 543 20.10 12.80 -22.67
N PHE A 544 21.26 13.36 -23.00
CA PHE A 544 21.94 14.40 -22.24
C PHE A 544 21.85 15.73 -23.01
N ALA A 545 20.96 16.63 -22.58
CA ALA A 545 20.62 17.82 -23.37
C ALA A 545 20.69 19.12 -22.58
N GLY A 546 21.35 20.14 -23.13
CA GLY A 546 21.30 21.50 -22.55
C GLY A 546 21.92 21.64 -21.16
N ASN A 547 22.74 20.68 -20.72
CA ASN A 547 23.39 20.77 -19.41
C ASN A 547 24.55 21.76 -19.46
N GLU A 548 24.83 22.39 -18.32
CA GLU A 548 25.85 23.42 -18.19
C GLU A 548 26.84 23.06 -17.08
N ALA A 549 28.12 23.29 -17.32
CA ALA A 549 29.15 23.11 -16.31
C ALA A 549 30.36 23.99 -16.58
N ARG A 550 31.32 24.01 -15.67
CA ARG A 550 32.65 24.52 -15.97
C ARG A 550 33.37 23.66 -17.01
N ARG A 551 33.31 22.32 -16.85
CA ARG A 551 33.86 21.34 -17.80
C ARG A 551 33.05 20.04 -17.81
N GLY A 552 33.04 19.37 -18.97
CA GLY A 552 32.33 18.10 -19.17
C GLY A 552 30.84 18.23 -18.85
N ALA A 553 30.15 19.17 -19.49
CA ALA A 553 28.79 19.57 -19.20
C ALA A 553 27.75 18.43 -19.28
N ALA A 554 27.92 17.47 -20.17
CA ALA A 554 27.14 16.23 -20.12
C ALA A 554 27.75 15.26 -19.10
N ILE A 555 28.99 14.82 -19.33
CA ILE A 555 29.69 13.89 -18.45
C ILE A 555 31.13 14.34 -18.24
N SER A 556 31.54 14.50 -16.99
CA SER A 556 32.95 14.68 -16.59
C SER A 556 33.42 13.48 -15.76
N SER A 557 34.66 13.03 -15.95
CA SER A 557 35.21 11.85 -15.30
C SER A 557 36.66 12.03 -14.84
N ASP A 558 36.89 11.82 -13.55
CA ASP A 558 38.23 11.85 -12.93
C ASP A 558 38.84 10.45 -12.71
N GLY A 559 38.02 9.39 -12.82
CA GLY A 559 38.47 8.00 -12.72
C GLY A 559 39.39 7.52 -13.85
N THR A 560 40.11 6.43 -13.57
CA THR A 560 40.93 5.70 -14.55
C THR A 560 40.14 4.65 -15.35
N ASP A 561 38.92 4.36 -14.93
CA ASP A 561 38.05 3.36 -15.57
C ASP A 561 37.36 3.92 -16.80
N ALA A 562 36.82 3.02 -17.63
CA ALA A 562 36.09 3.39 -18.84
C ALA A 562 34.61 3.64 -18.52
N ASN A 563 34.08 4.75 -19.03
CA ASN A 563 32.64 5.03 -19.04
C ASN A 563 32.05 4.56 -20.38
N TYR A 564 30.89 3.90 -20.33
CA TYR A 564 30.26 3.28 -21.49
C TYR A 564 29.03 4.07 -21.91
N ILE A 565 28.98 4.47 -23.18
CA ILE A 565 27.87 5.24 -23.74
C ILE A 565 27.38 4.52 -24.99
N ARG A 566 26.09 4.22 -25.06
CA ARG A 566 25.47 3.59 -26.23
C ARG A 566 24.08 4.11 -26.52
N ASN A 567 23.74 4.22 -27.80
CA ASN A 567 22.44 4.71 -28.26
C ASN A 567 22.08 6.06 -27.64
N ALA A 568 23.04 6.91 -27.30
CA ALA A 568 22.77 8.13 -26.55
C ALA A 568 22.74 9.36 -27.47
N ILE A 569 22.08 10.42 -27.00
CA ILE A 569 22.16 11.76 -27.60
C ILE A 569 22.82 12.69 -26.58
N LEU A 570 23.89 13.38 -26.98
CA LEU A 570 24.59 14.37 -26.19
C LEU A 570 24.61 15.69 -26.98
N TRP A 571 23.64 16.57 -26.73
CA TRP A 571 23.39 17.74 -27.58
C TRP A 571 23.14 19.04 -26.80
N GLY A 572 23.69 20.15 -27.25
CA GLY A 572 23.43 21.48 -26.67
C GLY A 572 24.03 21.70 -25.28
N ASN A 573 24.94 20.83 -24.83
CA ASN A 573 25.60 20.97 -23.53
C ASN A 573 26.73 22.01 -23.60
N VAL A 574 26.89 22.83 -22.56
CA VAL A 574 27.77 24.00 -22.57
C VAL A 574 28.78 23.96 -21.42
N ALA A 575 30.07 24.10 -21.75
CA ALA A 575 31.15 24.21 -20.78
C ALA A 575 31.82 25.59 -20.78
N GLU A 576 32.05 26.18 -19.60
CA GLU A 576 32.67 27.52 -19.46
C GLU A 576 34.18 27.54 -19.74
N ASP A 577 34.96 26.62 -19.17
CA ASP A 577 36.41 26.60 -19.27
C ASP A 577 36.87 25.92 -20.57
N GLN A 578 37.18 26.74 -21.57
CA GLN A 578 37.70 26.26 -22.86
C GLN A 578 39.21 25.90 -22.85
N TRP A 579 39.84 25.82 -21.67
CA TRP A 579 41.30 25.77 -21.50
C TRP A 579 41.78 24.74 -20.46
N ILE A 580 41.85 23.45 -20.82
CA ILE A 580 42.93 22.58 -20.32
C ILE A 580 43.46 21.66 -21.41
N SER A 581 44.76 21.79 -21.63
CA SER A 581 45.63 20.80 -22.25
C SER A 581 46.13 19.80 -21.19
N GLY A 582 45.88 18.50 -21.40
CA GLY A 582 46.65 17.44 -20.74
C GLY A 582 45.79 16.25 -20.31
N GLY A 583 45.73 15.21 -21.15
CA GLY A 583 44.93 14.01 -20.87
C GLY A 583 44.94 13.05 -22.04
N ALA A 584 43.87 12.98 -22.82
CA ALA A 584 43.81 12.46 -24.19
C ALA A 584 42.54 13.07 -24.81
N LEU A 585 42.60 14.12 -25.63
CA LEU A 585 42.86 14.07 -27.06
C LEU A 585 43.33 15.47 -27.53
N SER A 586 44.58 15.56 -27.99
CA SER A 586 45.26 16.84 -28.18
C SER A 586 45.22 17.39 -29.61
N THR A 587 45.02 18.70 -29.69
CA THR A 587 45.50 19.69 -30.67
C THR A 587 44.63 20.03 -31.90
N ALA A 588 44.07 21.24 -31.81
CA ALA A 588 44.03 22.30 -32.84
C ALA A 588 42.69 22.62 -33.53
N ALA A 589 41.62 22.88 -32.76
CA ALA A 589 40.65 23.95 -33.05
C ALA A 589 39.88 24.31 -31.77
N GLN A 590 40.03 25.54 -31.29
CA GLN A 590 39.63 26.00 -29.95
C GLN A 590 38.10 26.21 -29.78
N ASN A 591 37.31 25.13 -29.83
CA ASN A 591 35.89 25.04 -29.42
C ASN A 591 35.56 23.60 -28.94
N GLN A 592 36.59 22.85 -28.53
CA GLN A 592 36.60 21.39 -28.52
C GLN A 592 36.17 20.82 -27.15
N TYR A 593 34.97 20.23 -27.12
CA TYR A 593 34.39 19.29 -26.14
C TYR A 593 33.74 19.88 -24.86
N ALA A 594 32.61 20.56 -25.04
CA ALA A 594 31.77 20.98 -23.92
C ALA A 594 31.09 19.80 -23.22
N SER A 595 30.61 18.80 -23.97
CA SER A 595 29.81 17.70 -23.43
C SER A 595 30.60 16.68 -22.61
N LEU A 596 31.81 16.29 -23.04
CA LEU A 596 32.56 15.18 -22.42
C LEU A 596 33.96 15.60 -21.97
N GLU A 597 34.31 15.28 -20.72
CA GLU A 597 35.66 15.44 -20.17
C GLU A 597 36.12 14.15 -19.48
N CYS A 598 37.38 13.76 -19.72
CA CYS A 598 38.01 12.68 -18.96
C CYS A 598 39.48 13.00 -18.68
N ARG A 599 39.86 12.90 -17.40
CA ARG A 599 41.20 13.29 -16.92
C ARG A 599 42.22 12.15 -17.01
N ALA A 600 41.83 10.93 -16.64
CA ALA A 600 42.74 9.78 -16.54
C ALA A 600 42.21 8.46 -17.14
N GLY A 601 40.91 8.38 -17.45
CA GLY A 601 40.23 7.21 -18.00
C GLY A 601 39.94 7.31 -19.50
N SER A 602 38.82 6.71 -19.93
CA SER A 602 38.37 6.77 -21.33
C SER A 602 36.85 6.69 -21.46
N PHE A 603 36.31 7.10 -22.60
CA PHE A 603 34.92 6.84 -22.99
C PHE A 603 34.86 5.79 -24.11
N ASP A 604 34.02 4.78 -23.94
CA ASP A 604 33.69 3.81 -24.98
C ASP A 604 32.28 4.11 -25.53
N ILE A 605 32.23 4.80 -26.67
CA ILE A 605 31.00 5.34 -27.26
C ILE A 605 30.61 4.58 -28.53
N TRP A 606 29.37 4.09 -28.59
CA TRP A 606 28.84 3.28 -29.68
C TRP A 606 27.46 3.76 -30.10
N TYR A 607 27.21 3.94 -31.41
CA TYR A 607 25.88 4.32 -31.93
C TYR A 607 25.31 5.51 -31.15
N SER A 608 25.88 6.70 -31.26
CA SER A 608 25.44 7.84 -30.44
C SER A 608 25.57 9.13 -31.24
N ASP A 609 24.72 10.10 -30.94
CA ASP A 609 24.83 11.46 -31.45
C ASP A 609 25.58 12.30 -30.43
N VAL A 610 26.77 12.77 -30.79
CA VAL A 610 27.61 13.56 -29.90
C VAL A 610 28.00 14.84 -30.61
N GLU A 611 27.46 15.96 -30.14
CA GLU A 611 27.77 17.27 -30.70
C GLU A 611 29.28 17.53 -30.63
N TYR A 612 29.88 17.88 -31.78
CA TYR A 612 31.34 18.04 -31.96
C TYR A 612 32.18 16.77 -31.78
N GLY A 613 31.58 15.59 -31.98
CA GLY A 613 32.20 14.26 -31.79
C GLY A 613 33.17 13.76 -32.87
N ASP A 614 33.78 14.62 -33.71
CA ASP A 614 34.63 14.21 -34.84
C ASP A 614 35.75 13.19 -34.45
N SER A 615 36.19 12.45 -35.47
CA SER A 615 37.20 11.39 -35.70
C SER A 615 38.41 11.19 -34.76
N TYR A 616 38.56 11.98 -33.70
CA TYR A 616 39.57 11.85 -32.66
C TYR A 616 39.11 11.01 -31.46
N ILE A 617 37.80 10.79 -31.25
CA ILE A 617 37.34 9.87 -30.20
C ILE A 617 37.59 8.42 -30.67
N ASN A 618 38.77 7.87 -30.36
CA ASN A 618 39.17 6.51 -30.77
C ASN A 618 39.06 5.60 -29.52
N PRO A 619 37.98 4.80 -29.39
CA PRO A 619 37.54 3.80 -30.38
C PRO A 619 36.08 3.95 -30.85
N CYS A 620 35.54 5.17 -30.96
CA CYS A 620 34.13 5.37 -31.28
C CYS A 620 33.73 4.73 -32.61
N LYS A 621 32.63 3.96 -32.56
CA LYS A 621 32.05 3.29 -33.71
C LYS A 621 30.64 3.81 -33.92
N TYR A 622 30.39 4.35 -35.11
CA TYR A 622 29.07 4.82 -35.55
C TYR A 622 28.54 5.99 -34.71
N VAL A 623 29.34 7.05 -34.56
CA VAL A 623 28.88 8.33 -33.98
C VAL A 623 28.35 9.22 -35.10
N ILE A 624 27.18 9.83 -34.88
CA ILE A 624 26.65 10.90 -35.72
C ILE A 624 26.90 12.25 -35.02
N GLU A 625 26.93 13.32 -35.82
CA GLU A 625 27.07 14.69 -35.34
C GLU A 625 26.08 15.53 -36.13
N ALA A 626 24.83 15.56 -35.69
CA ALA A 626 23.76 16.29 -36.37
C ALA A 626 22.66 16.67 -35.39
N ASP A 627 22.09 17.86 -35.55
CA ASP A 627 20.99 18.33 -34.70
C ASP A 627 19.89 17.26 -34.57
N PRO A 628 19.58 16.76 -33.36
CA PRO A 628 18.63 15.69 -33.13
C PRO A 628 17.19 16.11 -33.45
N LEU A 629 16.93 17.39 -33.70
CA LEU A 629 15.60 17.92 -34.04
C LEU A 629 14.56 17.58 -32.96
N PHE A 630 14.83 17.95 -31.71
CA PHE A 630 13.86 17.76 -30.63
C PHE A 630 12.57 18.56 -30.88
N VAL A 631 11.43 18.02 -30.43
CA VAL A 631 10.16 18.75 -30.38
C VAL A 631 10.31 19.98 -29.49
N LEU A 632 9.69 21.10 -29.87
CA LEU A 632 9.79 22.34 -29.12
C LEU A 632 9.24 22.17 -27.69
N GLY A 633 10.10 22.33 -26.68
CA GLY A 633 9.73 22.24 -25.27
C GLY A 633 9.83 20.84 -24.67
N GLY A 634 10.42 19.88 -25.39
CA GLY A 634 10.69 18.52 -24.90
C GLY A 634 11.96 17.94 -25.52
N TYR A 635 12.14 16.63 -25.35
CA TYR A 635 13.31 15.89 -25.85
C TYR A 635 12.90 14.71 -26.76
N GLU A 636 11.62 14.64 -27.14
CA GLU A 636 11.12 13.73 -28.16
C GLU A 636 11.69 14.10 -29.54
N LEU A 637 11.92 13.11 -30.39
CA LEU A 637 12.43 13.34 -31.75
C LEU A 637 11.32 13.88 -32.68
N SER A 638 11.65 14.87 -33.50
CA SER A 638 10.76 15.32 -34.58
C SER A 638 10.95 14.48 -35.84
N ALA A 639 9.91 14.41 -36.67
CA ALA A 639 9.97 13.77 -37.98
C ALA A 639 11.17 14.27 -38.82
N GLY A 640 11.98 13.34 -39.32
CA GLY A 640 13.19 13.63 -40.08
C GLY A 640 14.44 13.89 -39.23
N SER A 641 14.37 13.65 -37.92
CA SER A 641 15.53 13.62 -37.06
C SER A 641 16.60 12.64 -37.58
N PRO A 642 17.89 13.01 -37.55
CA PRO A 642 18.99 12.12 -37.90
C PRO A 642 19.20 10.99 -36.87
N CYS A 643 18.53 11.06 -35.72
CA CYS A 643 18.60 10.07 -34.64
C CYS A 643 17.60 8.91 -34.80
N ILE A 644 16.70 8.99 -35.79
CA ILE A 644 15.70 7.95 -36.06
C ILE A 644 16.33 6.79 -36.84
N ASP A 645 16.09 5.55 -36.41
CA ASP A 645 16.49 4.28 -37.04
C ASP A 645 18.01 4.13 -37.27
N VAL A 646 18.85 4.62 -36.37
CA VAL A 646 20.32 4.57 -36.54
C VAL A 646 21.07 3.90 -35.39
N GLY A 647 20.40 3.55 -34.30
CA GLY A 647 20.95 2.88 -33.13
C GLY A 647 21.14 1.37 -33.30
N THR A 648 21.51 0.70 -32.21
CA THR A 648 21.67 -0.75 -32.18
C THR A 648 20.74 -1.39 -31.15
N SER A 649 20.20 -2.57 -31.45
CA SER A 649 19.41 -3.35 -30.49
C SER A 649 20.25 -3.99 -29.37
N ASN A 650 21.59 -3.82 -29.37
CA ASN A 650 22.45 -4.43 -28.35
C ASN A 650 22.31 -3.71 -27.01
N GLU A 651 21.72 -4.40 -26.03
CA GLU A 651 21.42 -3.90 -24.67
C GLU A 651 20.40 -2.75 -24.63
N ALA A 652 19.78 -2.42 -25.77
CA ALA A 652 18.68 -1.47 -25.82
C ALA A 652 17.47 -2.04 -25.06
N PRO A 653 16.80 -1.25 -24.23
CA PRO A 653 15.60 -1.68 -23.51
C PRO A 653 14.40 -1.85 -24.45
N ALA A 654 13.41 -2.63 -24.00
CA ALA A 654 12.27 -3.04 -24.82
C ALA A 654 11.26 -1.93 -25.10
N THR A 655 11.21 -0.93 -24.24
CA THR A 655 10.41 0.29 -24.41
C THR A 655 11.29 1.52 -24.24
N ASP A 656 10.79 2.69 -24.61
CA ASP A 656 11.40 3.98 -24.35
C ASP A 656 10.98 4.56 -22.98
N VAL A 657 11.39 5.80 -22.69
CA VAL A 657 11.12 6.48 -21.40
C VAL A 657 9.63 6.74 -21.11
N VAL A 658 8.77 6.78 -22.13
CA VAL A 658 7.31 6.96 -21.97
C VAL A 658 6.52 5.67 -22.22
N GLY A 659 7.22 4.54 -22.41
CA GLY A 659 6.62 3.21 -22.56
C GLY A 659 6.28 2.80 -24.00
N ILE A 660 6.75 3.52 -25.02
CA ILE A 660 6.60 3.14 -26.44
C ILE A 660 7.51 1.94 -26.73
N GLU A 661 6.99 0.91 -27.42
CA GLU A 661 7.77 -0.28 -27.80
C GLU A 661 8.93 0.08 -28.75
N ARG A 662 10.08 -0.60 -28.60
CA ARG A 662 11.28 -0.40 -29.41
C ARG A 662 11.74 -1.71 -30.07
N PRO A 663 12.21 -1.70 -31.34
CA PRO A 663 12.26 -0.56 -32.25
C PRO A 663 10.96 -0.33 -33.04
N GLN A 664 10.65 0.92 -33.37
CA GLN A 664 9.67 1.32 -34.38
C GLN A 664 10.34 1.51 -35.75
N ASP A 665 9.57 1.48 -36.85
CA ASP A 665 10.06 1.81 -38.20
C ASP A 665 9.81 3.29 -38.47
N GLY A 666 10.54 4.16 -37.76
CA GLY A 666 10.29 5.60 -37.73
C GLY A 666 10.52 6.31 -39.07
N ASN A 667 11.40 5.78 -39.91
CA ASN A 667 11.72 6.32 -41.24
C ASN A 667 10.90 5.69 -42.39
N LEU A 668 10.08 4.67 -42.08
CA LEU A 668 9.20 3.95 -43.00
C LEU A 668 9.93 3.25 -44.17
N ASP A 669 11.16 2.79 -43.97
CA ASP A 669 11.97 2.07 -44.96
C ASP A 669 11.80 0.54 -44.89
N THR A 670 10.97 0.04 -43.96
CA THR A 670 10.67 -1.36 -43.67
C THR A 670 11.73 -2.12 -42.88
N VAL A 671 12.73 -1.43 -42.32
CA VAL A 671 13.80 -2.00 -41.50
C VAL A 671 13.87 -1.24 -40.17
N PRO A 672 13.04 -1.59 -39.17
CA PRO A 672 13.03 -0.90 -37.89
C PRO A 672 14.37 -1.06 -37.17
N MET A 673 14.91 0.04 -36.69
CA MET A 673 16.13 0.12 -35.89
C MET A 673 15.86 0.96 -34.65
N VAL A 674 16.68 0.75 -33.60
CA VAL A 674 16.53 1.52 -32.36
C VAL A 674 16.84 2.99 -32.62
N ASP A 675 16.03 3.90 -32.11
CA ASP A 675 16.35 5.31 -32.11
C ASP A 675 17.44 5.64 -31.08
N LEU A 676 18.21 6.70 -31.34
CA LEU A 676 19.12 7.24 -30.34
C LEU A 676 18.36 8.05 -29.30
N GLY A 677 18.86 8.04 -28.07
CA GLY A 677 18.28 8.77 -26.94
C GLY A 677 17.22 7.97 -26.20
N ALA A 678 16.55 8.67 -25.29
CA ALA A 678 15.56 8.13 -24.37
C ALA A 678 14.20 7.85 -25.00
N TYR A 679 13.87 8.52 -26.11
CA TYR A 679 12.57 8.44 -26.78
C TYR A 679 12.67 7.60 -28.06
N GLU A 680 11.61 6.84 -28.34
CA GLU A 680 11.40 6.17 -29.62
C GLU A 680 10.38 6.96 -30.45
N PHE A 681 10.69 7.23 -31.72
CA PHE A 681 9.84 7.96 -32.63
C PHE A 681 8.79 7.04 -33.26
N GLU A 682 7.52 7.34 -33.00
CA GLU A 682 6.39 6.73 -33.71
C GLU A 682 5.87 7.67 -34.82
N PRO A 683 5.90 7.26 -36.11
CA PRO A 683 5.65 8.13 -37.27
C PRO A 683 4.18 8.57 -37.55
#